data_AF-A0A2G6E1E6-F1
#
_entry.id   AF-A0A2G6E1E6-F1
#
_cell.length_a   1.000
_cell.length_b   1.000
_cell.length_c   1.000
_cell.angle_alpha   90.00
_cell.angle_beta   90.00
_cell.angle_gamma   90.00
#
_symmetry.space_group_name_H-M   'P 1'
#
loop_
_entity.id
_entity.type
_entity.pdbx_description
1 polymer ?
#
loop_
_entity_poly.entity_id
_entity_poly.type
_entity_poly.pdbx_seq_one_letter_code
_entity_poly.pdbx_strand_id
1 'polypeptide(L)'
;MSTATGRSEYEDALRDFVNKRYPDSALLVIPINLEYPEAKGVLYISDQRIPAISTSGVVDIYQERMSIRPNDSELLPDWAKFIRGIVDSPAVSPTAARDNLIKDEIYYRLRTALGKLITQALITLSKDNRRKFLTICKWHHYHLKGMASHSEDFFTAVIEHLPFETNQGDLTFEQIIRKQPAKTGSRIPIYYFSYGYDSNQFYELCNAKNLIAINTGAAFDETLVRKYVEQHTDTLTLSQLDVLDSPDLYQHLDADEAQKFFPLESALRRALERVGIQQIHPTTRRFLPMNMSTVILNTQRVEARDKMEELLSQPFMLDGLGDMADEMREELRRAPLDLYLNADNELVQKMARLENLDDPQYQSLLIGLYNGAILYSQHRMTPENAKVFYMQMQKQISQILQLETALAECHAEKRTFQLRLLEQQADADEHDRSWVQIFVMMSYKEAFDPFEEALRDILERPPYYFQLVLARNKTLDFNLRANLRQHIRHSDGFIADISKHSANIFMELGWVYFEPDFEQRPIMLFRNEQGEDLPVDLEGHVVHHYREEDLKSCLTRHFEAHEEFKALLAQRQERFFSKKLLEGSIFSLEAAKQIASAWNTVEEVLRSSAEEFSQRMHEYGLMKYANTYQIICDRLRDI
;
A
#
# COMPACT_ATOMS: atom_id res chain seq x y z
N MET A 1 -10.80 -20.80 -52.19
CA MET A 1 -11.79 -19.75 -51.87
C MET A 1 -13.23 -20.21 -52.10
N SER A 2 -13.58 -20.91 -53.19
CA SER A 2 -14.96 -21.34 -53.48
C SER A 2 -15.60 -22.36 -52.50
N THR A 3 -14.82 -23.19 -51.80
CA THR A 3 -15.34 -24.23 -50.89
C THR A 3 -15.62 -23.72 -49.47
N ALA A 4 -14.94 -22.66 -49.03
CA ALA A 4 -15.13 -22.06 -47.71
C ALA A 4 -16.45 -21.26 -47.65
N THR A 5 -16.80 -20.57 -48.74
CA THR A 5 -18.02 -19.76 -48.84
C THR A 5 -19.28 -20.63 -48.81
N GLY A 6 -19.30 -21.74 -49.56
CA GLY A 6 -20.44 -22.67 -49.55
C GLY A 6 -20.64 -23.44 -48.24
N ARG A 7 -19.56 -23.67 -47.48
CA ARG A 7 -19.65 -24.26 -46.14
C ARG A 7 -20.28 -23.30 -45.12
N SER A 8 -19.96 -22.01 -45.20
CA SER A 8 -20.56 -20.97 -44.35
C SER A 8 -22.07 -20.82 -44.62
N GLU A 9 -22.47 -20.76 -45.89
CA GLU A 9 -23.88 -20.64 -46.27
C GLU A 9 -24.72 -21.84 -45.81
N TYR A 10 -24.15 -23.05 -45.87
CA TYR A 10 -24.80 -24.26 -45.38
C TYR A 10 -24.95 -24.27 -43.85
N GLU A 11 -23.92 -23.86 -43.11
CA GLU A 11 -23.97 -23.75 -41.64
C GLU A 11 -24.97 -22.68 -41.17
N ASP A 12 -25.10 -21.57 -41.90
CA ASP A 12 -26.08 -20.52 -41.63
C ASP A 12 -27.52 -20.99 -41.91
N ALA A 13 -27.74 -21.72 -43.01
CA ALA A 13 -29.05 -22.32 -43.30
C ALA A 13 -29.46 -23.35 -42.22
N LEU A 14 -28.51 -24.17 -41.74
CA LEU A 14 -28.76 -25.11 -40.64
C LEU A 14 -29.07 -24.39 -39.33
N ARG A 15 -28.39 -23.27 -39.04
CA ARG A 15 -28.65 -22.42 -37.88
C ARG A 15 -30.06 -21.86 -37.91
N ASP A 16 -30.48 -21.31 -39.04
CA ASP A 16 -31.84 -20.79 -39.23
C ASP A 16 -32.90 -21.88 -39.07
N PHE A 17 -32.63 -23.09 -39.58
CA PHE A 17 -33.50 -24.24 -39.42
C PHE A 17 -33.66 -24.62 -37.94
N VAL A 18 -32.56 -24.78 -37.22
CA VAL A 18 -32.55 -25.16 -35.79
C VAL A 18 -33.29 -24.11 -34.95
N ASN A 19 -32.96 -22.83 -35.13
CA ASN A 19 -33.56 -21.72 -34.37
C ASN A 19 -35.07 -21.55 -34.65
N LYS A 20 -35.58 -22.02 -35.80
CA LYS A 20 -37.03 -22.04 -36.10
C LYS A 20 -37.72 -23.26 -35.52
N ARG A 21 -37.02 -24.40 -35.44
CA ARG A 21 -37.58 -25.70 -35.07
C ARG A 21 -37.61 -25.92 -33.56
N TYR A 22 -36.62 -25.40 -32.85
CA TYR A 22 -36.45 -25.54 -31.42
C TYR A 22 -36.62 -24.20 -30.70
N PRO A 23 -37.05 -24.19 -29.42
CA PRO A 23 -37.30 -22.97 -28.68
C PRO A 23 -36.02 -22.23 -28.25
N ASP A 24 -34.86 -22.88 -28.35
CA ASP A 24 -33.55 -22.41 -27.94
C ASP A 24 -32.66 -22.03 -29.14
N SER A 25 -31.69 -21.14 -28.91
CA SER A 25 -30.81 -20.67 -29.98
C SER A 25 -29.55 -21.52 -30.07
N ALA A 26 -29.07 -21.78 -31.28
CA ALA A 26 -27.83 -22.48 -31.49
C ALA A 26 -26.60 -21.58 -31.22
N LEU A 27 -25.78 -21.87 -30.22
CA LEU A 27 -24.46 -21.25 -30.04
C LEU A 27 -23.48 -21.77 -31.11
N LEU A 28 -23.45 -23.08 -31.31
CA LEU A 28 -22.65 -23.77 -32.32
C LEU A 28 -23.55 -24.75 -33.07
N VAL A 29 -23.39 -24.82 -34.39
CA VAL A 29 -24.05 -25.80 -35.24
C VAL A 29 -22.99 -26.79 -35.71
N ILE A 30 -23.31 -28.08 -35.67
CA ILE A 30 -22.42 -29.19 -35.99
C ILE A 30 -23.15 -30.05 -37.03
N PRO A 31 -22.85 -29.89 -38.32
CA PRO A 31 -23.48 -30.67 -39.37
C PRO A 31 -23.14 -32.15 -39.25
N ILE A 32 -24.14 -33.02 -39.38
CA ILE A 32 -23.95 -34.46 -39.43
C ILE A 32 -23.92 -34.87 -40.91
N ASN A 33 -22.77 -35.39 -41.34
CA ASN A 33 -22.60 -36.02 -42.65
C ASN A 33 -21.65 -37.20 -42.48
N LEU A 34 -22.18 -38.30 -41.94
CA LEU A 34 -21.44 -39.53 -41.66
C LEU A 34 -21.70 -40.55 -42.77
N GLU A 35 -20.63 -41.16 -43.29
CA GLU A 35 -20.74 -42.22 -44.30
C GLU A 35 -21.01 -43.59 -43.67
N TYR A 36 -20.46 -43.85 -42.47
CA TYR A 36 -20.60 -45.14 -41.80
C TYR A 36 -20.58 -45.03 -40.26
N PRO A 37 -21.65 -45.46 -39.55
CA PRO A 37 -23.00 -45.69 -40.09
C PRO A 37 -23.54 -44.44 -40.80
N GLU A 38 -24.25 -44.62 -41.91
CA GLU A 38 -24.77 -43.48 -42.67
C GLU A 38 -25.71 -42.66 -41.78
N ALA A 39 -25.42 -41.37 -41.60
CA ALA A 39 -26.28 -40.45 -40.87
C ALA A 39 -26.15 -39.02 -41.39
N LYS A 40 -27.28 -38.33 -41.47
CA LYS A 40 -27.40 -36.93 -41.88
C LYS A 40 -28.21 -36.16 -40.86
N GLY A 41 -28.01 -34.86 -40.81
CA GLY A 41 -28.76 -33.99 -39.89
C GLY A 41 -27.88 -32.91 -39.29
N VAL A 42 -28.24 -32.49 -38.10
CA VAL A 42 -27.59 -31.37 -37.43
C VAL A 42 -27.65 -31.54 -35.93
N LEU A 43 -26.49 -31.39 -35.29
CA LEU A 43 -26.39 -31.18 -33.85
C LEU A 43 -26.11 -29.70 -33.58
N TYR A 44 -26.48 -29.22 -32.40
CA TYR A 44 -26.16 -27.89 -31.96
C TYR A 44 -25.93 -27.81 -30.45
N ILE A 45 -25.13 -26.83 -30.04
CA ILE A 45 -24.97 -26.45 -28.63
C ILE A 45 -26.02 -25.39 -28.33
N SER A 46 -26.89 -25.69 -27.37
CA SER A 46 -27.96 -24.78 -26.92
C SER A 46 -27.41 -23.54 -26.21
N ASP A 47 -28.13 -22.42 -26.27
CA ASP A 47 -27.90 -21.25 -25.43
C ASP A 47 -28.52 -21.37 -24.02
N GLN A 48 -29.35 -22.38 -23.79
CA GLN A 48 -29.95 -22.61 -22.48
C GLN A 48 -28.91 -23.10 -21.47
N ARG A 49 -28.76 -22.34 -20.39
CA ARG A 49 -28.06 -22.78 -19.19
C ARG A 49 -28.96 -23.76 -18.46
N ILE A 50 -28.79 -25.05 -18.70
CA ILE A 50 -29.55 -26.06 -17.97
C ILE A 50 -28.71 -26.50 -16.75
N PRO A 51 -29.06 -26.11 -15.52
CA PRO A 51 -28.25 -26.36 -14.32
C PRO A 51 -28.53 -27.75 -13.71
N ALA A 52 -29.50 -28.51 -14.22
CA ALA A 52 -29.97 -29.73 -13.58
C ALA A 52 -29.15 -30.97 -13.99
N ILE A 53 -28.62 -31.67 -12.99
CA ILE A 53 -27.88 -32.96 -13.08
C ILE A 53 -28.66 -34.02 -13.88
N SER A 54 -30.00 -33.95 -13.83
CA SER A 54 -30.94 -34.86 -14.49
C SER A 54 -31.18 -34.59 -15.99
N THR A 55 -30.57 -33.56 -16.58
CA THR A 55 -30.78 -33.27 -18.01
C THR A 55 -29.84 -34.07 -18.89
N SER A 56 -30.38 -34.62 -19.97
CA SER A 56 -29.69 -35.34 -21.03
C SER A 56 -29.70 -34.54 -22.33
N GLY A 57 -28.72 -34.82 -23.19
CA GLY A 57 -28.71 -34.27 -24.54
C GLY A 57 -29.83 -34.94 -25.32
N VAL A 58 -30.59 -34.18 -26.10
CA VAL A 58 -31.80 -34.69 -26.77
C VAL A 58 -31.72 -34.56 -28.27
N VAL A 59 -31.98 -35.65 -28.98
CA VAL A 59 -32.04 -35.67 -30.44
C VAL A 59 -33.36 -36.25 -30.93
N ASP A 60 -33.91 -35.64 -31.97
CA ASP A 60 -35.02 -36.24 -32.71
C ASP A 60 -34.45 -37.25 -33.72
N ILE A 61 -34.84 -38.51 -33.59
CA ILE A 61 -34.35 -39.60 -34.42
C ILE A 61 -35.32 -39.85 -35.58
N TYR A 62 -34.77 -39.83 -36.78
CA TYR A 62 -35.44 -40.16 -38.02
C TYR A 62 -34.72 -41.35 -38.70
N GLN A 63 -35.49 -42.09 -39.49
CA GLN A 63 -34.96 -43.07 -40.42
C GLN A 63 -35.65 -42.86 -41.77
N GLU A 64 -34.87 -42.58 -42.81
CA GLU A 64 -35.39 -42.28 -44.14
C GLU A 64 -36.47 -41.18 -44.10
N ARG A 65 -36.23 -40.12 -43.31
CA ARG A 65 -37.15 -38.98 -43.09
C ARG A 65 -38.45 -39.31 -42.34
N MET A 66 -38.62 -40.52 -41.83
CA MET A 66 -39.72 -40.89 -40.93
C MET A 66 -39.30 -40.70 -39.48
N SER A 67 -40.10 -39.96 -38.70
CA SER A 67 -39.84 -39.76 -37.26
C SER A 67 -40.01 -41.07 -36.52
N ILE A 68 -38.97 -41.53 -35.83
CA ILE A 68 -38.99 -42.76 -35.00
C ILE A 68 -39.17 -42.40 -33.54
N ARG A 69 -38.28 -41.56 -32.99
CA ARG A 69 -38.28 -41.21 -31.58
C ARG A 69 -37.91 -39.73 -31.40
N PRO A 70 -38.85 -38.85 -31.06
CA PRO A 70 -38.54 -37.48 -30.69
C PRO A 70 -37.92 -37.41 -29.29
N ASN A 71 -37.05 -36.43 -29.05
CA ASN A 71 -36.38 -36.20 -27.76
C ASN A 71 -35.68 -37.44 -27.19
N ASP A 72 -35.03 -38.26 -28.02
CA ASP A 72 -34.21 -39.38 -27.55
C ASP A 72 -32.99 -38.85 -26.78
N SER A 73 -32.74 -39.43 -25.61
CA SER A 73 -31.65 -39.04 -24.71
C SER A 73 -30.55 -40.08 -24.56
N GLU A 74 -30.63 -41.17 -25.32
CA GLU A 74 -29.78 -42.35 -25.19
C GLU A 74 -28.79 -42.46 -26.37
N LEU A 75 -29.17 -41.97 -27.56
CA LEU A 75 -28.36 -42.08 -28.79
C LEU A 75 -27.07 -41.27 -28.70
N LEU A 76 -27.10 -40.12 -28.02
CA LEU A 76 -25.91 -39.34 -27.76
C LEU A 76 -25.05 -40.01 -26.66
N PRO A 77 -23.72 -39.83 -26.66
CA PRO A 77 -22.91 -40.25 -25.52
C PRO A 77 -23.44 -39.68 -24.20
N ASP A 78 -23.31 -40.40 -23.09
CA ASP A 78 -23.84 -39.97 -21.77
C ASP A 78 -23.28 -38.61 -21.34
N TRP A 79 -22.09 -38.29 -21.84
CA TRP A 79 -21.45 -36.99 -21.65
C TRP A 79 -22.03 -35.90 -22.55
N ALA A 80 -22.70 -36.12 -23.67
CA ALA A 80 -23.10 -35.04 -24.59
C ALA A 80 -24.40 -34.30 -24.15
N LYS A 81 -24.53 -33.95 -22.86
CA LYS A 81 -25.77 -33.42 -22.27
C LYS A 81 -26.20 -32.03 -22.74
N PHE A 82 -25.26 -31.23 -23.23
CA PHE A 82 -25.48 -29.87 -23.75
C PHE A 82 -25.80 -29.82 -25.25
N ILE A 83 -25.87 -31.00 -25.89
CA ILE A 83 -26.11 -31.14 -27.32
C ILE A 83 -27.59 -31.43 -27.57
N ARG A 84 -28.13 -30.80 -28.60
CA ARG A 84 -29.46 -31.07 -29.15
C ARG A 84 -29.39 -31.25 -30.65
N GLY A 85 -30.41 -31.82 -31.27
CA GLY A 85 -30.45 -31.86 -32.72
C GLY A 85 -31.38 -32.89 -33.34
N ILE A 86 -31.12 -33.17 -34.62
CA ILE A 86 -31.85 -34.14 -35.43
C ILE A 86 -30.85 -35.06 -36.09
N VAL A 87 -31.13 -36.37 -36.02
CA VAL A 87 -30.34 -37.40 -36.68
C VAL A 87 -31.27 -38.22 -37.57
N ASP A 88 -31.02 -38.22 -38.88
CA ASP A 88 -31.65 -39.12 -39.84
C ASP A 88 -30.61 -40.17 -40.27
N SER A 89 -30.84 -41.43 -39.91
CA SER A 89 -29.92 -42.51 -40.23
C SER A 89 -30.68 -43.70 -40.82
N PRO A 90 -30.46 -44.08 -42.09
CA PRO A 90 -31.03 -45.30 -42.66
C PRO A 90 -30.41 -46.57 -42.07
N ALA A 91 -29.22 -46.46 -41.46
CA ALA A 91 -28.44 -47.60 -40.96
C ALA A 91 -28.96 -48.18 -39.64
N VAL A 92 -29.71 -47.42 -38.84
CA VAL A 92 -30.25 -47.90 -37.56
C VAL A 92 -31.55 -48.68 -37.75
N SER A 93 -31.76 -49.71 -36.94
CA SER A 93 -32.96 -50.54 -37.00
C SER A 93 -34.00 -50.09 -35.95
N PRO A 94 -35.25 -49.77 -36.34
CA PRO A 94 -36.31 -49.44 -35.39
C PRO A 94 -36.90 -50.70 -34.75
N THR A 95 -37.54 -50.57 -33.61
CA THR A 95 -38.37 -51.61 -32.99
C THR A 95 -39.57 -51.97 -33.87
N ALA A 96 -40.21 -53.10 -33.61
CA ALA A 96 -41.44 -53.50 -34.33
C ALA A 96 -42.56 -52.46 -34.22
N ALA A 97 -42.65 -51.78 -33.08
CA ALA A 97 -43.61 -50.68 -32.84
C ALA A 97 -43.19 -49.34 -33.47
N ARG A 98 -41.96 -49.24 -34.02
CA ARG A 98 -41.35 -48.04 -34.62
C ARG A 98 -41.33 -46.81 -33.71
N ASP A 99 -41.24 -47.03 -32.40
CA ASP A 99 -41.21 -46.02 -31.35
C ASP A 99 -39.83 -45.89 -30.68
N ASN A 100 -38.90 -46.78 -31.02
CA ASN A 100 -37.55 -46.81 -30.47
C ASN A 100 -36.56 -47.47 -31.45
N LEU A 101 -35.27 -47.43 -31.13
CA LEU A 101 -34.21 -48.12 -31.86
C LEU A 101 -33.79 -49.42 -31.17
N ILE A 102 -33.38 -50.40 -31.97
CA ILE A 102 -32.70 -51.59 -31.48
C ILE A 102 -31.26 -51.18 -31.13
N LYS A 103 -30.84 -51.48 -29.89
CA LYS A 103 -29.49 -51.19 -29.36
C LYS A 103 -28.49 -52.26 -29.81
N ASP A 104 -28.32 -52.39 -31.12
CA ASP A 104 -27.38 -53.30 -31.75
C ASP A 104 -25.98 -52.65 -31.94
N GLU A 105 -25.07 -53.38 -32.58
CA GLU A 105 -23.71 -52.88 -32.84
C GLU A 105 -23.72 -51.57 -33.67
N ILE A 106 -24.64 -51.42 -34.62
CA ILE A 106 -24.73 -50.24 -35.49
C ILE A 106 -25.16 -49.02 -34.66
N TYR A 107 -26.11 -49.18 -33.76
CA TYR A 107 -26.51 -48.13 -32.81
C TYR A 107 -25.31 -47.61 -32.01
N TYR A 108 -24.51 -48.49 -31.40
CA TYR A 108 -23.34 -48.09 -30.61
C TYR A 108 -22.21 -47.50 -31.47
N ARG A 109 -22.05 -47.97 -32.71
CA ARG A 109 -21.13 -47.34 -33.68
C ARG A 109 -21.57 -45.92 -34.05
N LEU A 110 -22.87 -45.70 -34.29
CA LEU A 110 -23.40 -44.37 -34.59
C LEU A 110 -23.21 -43.43 -33.39
N ARG A 111 -23.57 -43.88 -32.19
CA ARG A 111 -23.33 -43.15 -30.93
C ARG A 111 -21.88 -42.70 -30.77
N THR A 112 -20.94 -43.59 -31.06
CA THR A 112 -19.49 -43.31 -31.03
C THR A 112 -19.08 -42.29 -32.11
N ALA A 113 -19.59 -42.42 -33.33
CA ALA A 113 -19.31 -41.50 -34.44
C ALA A 113 -19.84 -40.09 -34.17
N LEU A 114 -21.04 -39.97 -33.60
CA LEU A 114 -21.61 -38.69 -33.15
C LEU A 114 -20.76 -38.06 -32.05
N GLY A 115 -20.29 -38.85 -31.08
CA GLY A 115 -19.36 -38.37 -30.05
C GLY A 115 -18.07 -37.78 -30.62
N LYS A 116 -17.43 -38.51 -31.54
CA LYS A 116 -16.21 -38.03 -32.24
C LYS A 116 -16.47 -36.75 -33.04
N LEU A 117 -17.63 -36.66 -33.71
CA LEU A 117 -18.03 -35.48 -34.47
C LEU A 117 -18.15 -34.24 -33.56
N ILE A 118 -18.82 -34.38 -32.41
CA ILE A 118 -18.99 -33.29 -31.42
C ILE A 118 -17.61 -32.84 -30.90
N THR A 119 -16.77 -33.78 -30.50
CA THR A 119 -15.43 -33.48 -29.98
C THR A 119 -14.56 -32.77 -31.03
N GLN A 120 -14.56 -33.27 -32.26
CA GLN A 120 -13.81 -32.65 -33.36
C GLN A 120 -14.31 -31.23 -33.67
N ALA A 121 -15.62 -30.99 -33.59
CA ALA A 121 -16.19 -29.67 -33.77
C ALA A 121 -15.73 -28.68 -32.69
N LEU A 122 -15.66 -29.12 -31.43
CA LEU A 122 -15.15 -28.31 -30.31
C LEU A 122 -13.66 -27.99 -30.47
N ILE A 123 -12.83 -28.98 -30.86
CA ILE A 123 -11.39 -28.78 -31.12
C ILE A 123 -11.18 -27.82 -32.30
N THR A 124 -11.96 -27.98 -33.37
CA THR A 124 -11.87 -27.11 -34.53
C THR A 124 -12.25 -25.68 -34.15
N LEU A 125 -13.32 -25.51 -33.37
CA LEU A 125 -13.74 -24.20 -32.88
C LEU A 125 -12.69 -23.54 -31.96
N SER A 126 -11.99 -24.33 -31.12
CA SER A 126 -10.95 -23.79 -30.23
C SER A 126 -9.78 -23.16 -31.00
N LYS A 127 -9.47 -23.72 -32.18
CA LYS A 127 -8.41 -23.27 -33.09
C LYS A 127 -8.86 -22.13 -34.00
N ASP A 128 -10.02 -22.27 -34.65
CA ASP A 128 -10.49 -21.35 -35.69
C ASP A 128 -11.13 -20.08 -35.10
N ASN A 129 -11.83 -20.19 -33.97
CA ASN A 129 -12.52 -19.07 -33.33
C ASN A 129 -12.48 -19.20 -31.80
N ARG A 130 -11.28 -18.98 -31.25
CA ARG A 130 -11.00 -19.05 -29.81
C ARG A 130 -11.98 -18.23 -28.97
N ARG A 131 -12.39 -17.04 -29.40
CA ARG A 131 -13.34 -16.19 -28.67
C ARG A 131 -14.71 -16.85 -28.52
N LYS A 132 -15.23 -17.44 -29.59
CA LYS A 132 -16.50 -18.18 -29.56
C LYS A 132 -16.39 -19.44 -28.71
N PHE A 133 -15.28 -20.17 -28.81
CA PHE A 133 -15.01 -21.33 -27.95
C PHE A 133 -14.99 -20.95 -26.46
N LEU A 134 -14.25 -19.91 -26.07
CA LEU A 134 -14.20 -19.42 -24.69
C LEU A 134 -15.57 -19.00 -24.18
N THR A 135 -16.39 -18.40 -25.05
CA THR A 135 -17.78 -18.07 -24.71
C THR A 135 -18.55 -19.37 -24.40
N ILE A 136 -18.51 -20.37 -25.27
CA ILE A 136 -19.16 -21.67 -25.01
C ILE A 136 -18.64 -22.31 -23.72
N CYS A 137 -17.32 -22.29 -23.48
CA CYS A 137 -16.73 -22.77 -22.24
C CYS A 137 -17.29 -22.04 -21.02
N LYS A 138 -17.39 -20.70 -21.05
CA LYS A 138 -17.96 -19.93 -19.94
C LYS A 138 -19.44 -20.25 -19.69
N TRP A 139 -20.21 -20.49 -20.76
CA TRP A 139 -21.65 -20.79 -20.67
C TRP A 139 -21.93 -22.23 -20.24
N HIS A 140 -21.07 -23.18 -20.64
CA HIS A 140 -21.24 -24.62 -20.44
C HIS A 140 -20.09 -25.25 -19.64
N HIS A 141 -19.40 -24.49 -18.79
CA HIS A 141 -18.19 -24.96 -18.09
C HIS A 141 -18.49 -26.20 -17.25
N TYR A 142 -19.62 -26.21 -16.53
CA TYR A 142 -20.04 -27.32 -15.68
C TYR A 142 -20.16 -28.62 -16.49
N HIS A 143 -20.78 -28.54 -17.66
CA HIS A 143 -20.94 -29.67 -18.56
C HIS A 143 -19.59 -30.08 -19.13
N LEU A 144 -18.87 -29.19 -19.83
CA LEU A 144 -17.61 -29.53 -20.49
C LEU A 144 -16.55 -30.08 -19.52
N LYS A 145 -16.37 -29.44 -18.36
CA LYS A 145 -15.39 -29.88 -17.36
C LYS A 145 -15.86 -31.11 -16.59
N GLY A 146 -17.14 -31.19 -16.21
CA GLY A 146 -17.70 -32.40 -15.60
C GLY A 146 -17.66 -33.60 -16.53
N MET A 147 -17.77 -33.41 -17.84
CA MET A 147 -17.66 -34.49 -18.81
C MET A 147 -16.22 -34.95 -18.98
N ALA A 148 -15.28 -34.01 -19.04
CA ALA A 148 -13.86 -34.32 -19.07
C ALA A 148 -13.40 -35.04 -17.79
N SER A 149 -14.06 -34.83 -16.64
CA SER A 149 -13.71 -35.57 -15.43
C SER A 149 -14.13 -37.04 -15.49
N HIS A 150 -15.26 -37.36 -16.16
CA HIS A 150 -15.81 -38.72 -16.20
C HIS A 150 -15.41 -39.55 -17.43
N SER A 151 -15.15 -38.93 -18.59
CA SER A 151 -14.84 -39.63 -19.84
C SER A 151 -13.38 -39.41 -20.24
N GLU A 152 -12.62 -40.50 -20.34
CA GLU A 152 -11.20 -40.45 -20.72
C GLU A 152 -11.00 -39.94 -22.15
N ASP A 153 -11.72 -40.52 -23.11
CA ASP A 153 -11.63 -40.12 -24.52
C ASP A 153 -11.96 -38.63 -24.71
N PHE A 154 -12.95 -38.12 -23.99
CA PHE A 154 -13.30 -36.70 -24.05
C PHE A 154 -12.24 -35.84 -23.37
N PHE A 155 -11.76 -36.24 -22.19
CA PHE A 155 -10.67 -35.56 -21.47
C PHE A 155 -9.47 -35.32 -22.38
N THR A 156 -8.90 -36.38 -22.95
CA THR A 156 -7.72 -36.30 -23.82
C THR A 156 -7.95 -35.37 -25.00
N ALA A 157 -9.18 -35.32 -25.52
CA ALA A 157 -9.50 -34.54 -26.69
C ALA A 157 -9.68 -33.03 -26.41
N VAL A 158 -10.16 -32.64 -25.22
CA VAL A 158 -10.47 -31.23 -24.93
C VAL A 158 -9.54 -30.56 -23.91
N ILE A 159 -8.83 -31.31 -23.06
CA ILE A 159 -8.13 -30.77 -21.89
C ILE A 159 -7.12 -29.67 -22.22
N GLU A 160 -6.39 -29.82 -23.32
CA GLU A 160 -5.41 -28.84 -23.80
C GLU A 160 -6.04 -27.49 -24.22
N HIS A 161 -7.34 -27.48 -24.47
CA HIS A 161 -8.06 -26.30 -24.93
C HIS A 161 -8.91 -25.64 -23.84
N LEU A 162 -9.21 -26.37 -22.76
CA LEU A 162 -10.06 -25.87 -21.68
C LEU A 162 -9.36 -24.73 -20.91
N PRO A 163 -10.04 -23.58 -20.70
CA PRO A 163 -9.53 -22.52 -19.86
C PRO A 163 -9.71 -22.85 -18.38
N PHE A 164 -8.71 -22.47 -17.60
CA PHE A 164 -8.72 -22.46 -16.14
C PHE A 164 -8.48 -21.04 -15.64
N GLU A 165 -9.19 -20.66 -14.58
CA GLU A 165 -9.04 -19.36 -13.96
C GLU A 165 -7.68 -19.31 -13.23
N THR A 166 -6.91 -18.25 -13.46
CA THR A 166 -5.61 -18.04 -12.81
C THR A 166 -5.43 -16.58 -12.40
N ASN A 167 -4.38 -16.29 -11.63
CA ASN A 167 -3.94 -14.93 -11.31
C ASN A 167 -3.56 -14.08 -12.54
N GLN A 168 -3.44 -14.69 -13.72
CA GLN A 168 -3.16 -14.01 -15.00
C GLN A 168 -4.32 -14.11 -16.00
N GLY A 169 -5.55 -14.34 -15.50
CA GLY A 169 -6.75 -14.56 -16.32
C GLY A 169 -6.92 -16.01 -16.74
N ASP A 170 -7.84 -16.25 -17.68
CA ASP A 170 -8.16 -17.59 -18.16
C ASP A 170 -7.04 -18.15 -19.06
N LEU A 171 -6.37 -19.22 -18.61
CA LEU A 171 -5.26 -19.87 -19.33
C LEU A 171 -5.51 -21.36 -19.55
N THR A 172 -4.95 -21.92 -20.63
CA THR A 172 -4.88 -23.38 -20.85
C THR A 172 -3.63 -23.97 -20.20
N PHE A 173 -3.57 -25.31 -20.04
CA PHE A 173 -2.36 -25.97 -19.55
C PHE A 173 -1.12 -25.65 -20.38
N GLU A 174 -1.22 -25.70 -21.72
CA GLU A 174 -0.12 -25.29 -22.61
C GLU A 174 0.40 -23.88 -22.26
N GLN A 175 -0.50 -22.91 -22.05
CA GLN A 175 -0.14 -21.54 -21.73
C GLN A 175 0.47 -21.42 -20.33
N ILE A 176 -0.05 -22.17 -19.36
CA ILE A 176 0.47 -22.22 -17.99
C ILE A 176 1.88 -22.79 -18.01
N ILE A 177 2.08 -23.98 -18.57
CA ILE A 177 3.36 -24.68 -18.66
C ILE A 177 4.43 -23.81 -19.32
N ARG A 178 4.08 -23.13 -20.42
CA ARG A 178 5.01 -22.26 -21.15
C ARG A 178 5.45 -21.04 -20.35
N LYS A 179 4.56 -20.48 -19.52
CA LYS A 179 4.82 -19.26 -18.75
C LYS A 179 5.35 -19.55 -17.35
N GLN A 180 5.10 -20.75 -16.83
CA GLN A 180 5.42 -21.13 -15.47
C GLN A 180 6.94 -21.20 -15.27
N PRO A 181 7.51 -20.43 -14.34
CA PRO A 181 8.92 -20.52 -14.03
C PRO A 181 9.28 -21.92 -13.52
N ALA A 182 10.32 -22.52 -14.09
CA ALA A 182 10.85 -23.81 -13.66
C ALA A 182 12.38 -23.77 -13.60
N LYS A 183 12.96 -24.39 -12.56
CA LYS A 183 14.41 -24.56 -12.43
C LYS A 183 14.88 -25.50 -13.55
N THR A 184 15.99 -25.17 -14.22
CA THR A 184 16.52 -25.98 -15.34
C THR A 184 16.74 -27.43 -14.89
N GLY A 185 16.17 -28.39 -15.62
CA GLY A 185 16.26 -29.82 -15.30
C GLY A 185 15.31 -30.31 -14.19
N SER A 186 14.42 -29.45 -13.68
CA SER A 186 13.36 -29.83 -12.72
C SER A 186 12.00 -29.93 -13.41
N ARG A 187 11.08 -30.70 -12.81
CA ARG A 187 9.67 -30.73 -13.23
C ARG A 187 9.02 -29.37 -13.03
N ILE A 188 8.07 -29.02 -13.90
CA ILE A 188 7.34 -27.76 -13.87
C ILE A 188 6.26 -27.86 -12.79
N PRO A 189 6.25 -26.99 -11.77
CA PRO A 189 5.25 -27.03 -10.72
C PRO A 189 3.93 -26.43 -11.22
N ILE A 190 2.84 -27.19 -11.08
CA ILE A 190 1.48 -26.70 -11.29
C ILE A 190 0.90 -26.33 -9.93
N TYR A 191 0.86 -25.03 -9.65
CA TYR A 191 0.29 -24.50 -8.42
C TYR A 191 -1.23 -24.38 -8.54
N TYR A 192 -1.95 -24.83 -7.52
CA TYR A 192 -3.40 -24.71 -7.46
C TYR A 192 -3.91 -24.57 -6.02
N PHE A 193 -5.13 -24.09 -5.85
CA PHE A 193 -5.81 -24.05 -4.55
C PHE A 193 -7.29 -24.43 -4.71
N SER A 194 -7.79 -25.19 -3.74
CA SER A 194 -9.08 -25.88 -3.77
C SER A 194 -10.25 -24.96 -3.44
N TYR A 195 -10.03 -23.88 -2.68
CA TYR A 195 -11.09 -22.98 -2.24
C TYR A 195 -11.06 -21.69 -3.06
N GLY A 196 -11.92 -21.58 -4.07
CA GLY A 196 -11.82 -20.49 -5.06
C GLY A 196 -11.92 -19.07 -4.53
N TYR A 197 -12.56 -18.90 -3.37
CA TYR A 197 -12.66 -17.61 -2.68
C TYR A 197 -11.30 -17.14 -2.11
N ASP A 198 -10.28 -18.00 -2.01
CA ASP A 198 -8.94 -17.66 -1.51
C ASP A 198 -8.01 -17.06 -2.57
N SER A 199 -8.57 -16.75 -3.74
CA SER A 199 -7.87 -16.06 -4.83
C SER A 199 -7.10 -14.83 -4.33
N ASN A 200 -7.66 -14.04 -3.43
CA ASN A 200 -6.98 -12.84 -2.90
C ASN A 200 -5.63 -13.17 -2.24
N GLN A 201 -5.56 -14.21 -1.40
CA GLN A 201 -4.32 -14.61 -0.73
C GLN A 201 -3.31 -15.17 -1.73
N PHE A 202 -3.72 -16.18 -2.50
CA PHE A 202 -2.77 -16.95 -3.32
C PHE A 202 -2.36 -16.22 -4.60
N TYR A 203 -3.24 -15.40 -5.19
CA TYR A 203 -2.86 -14.60 -6.35
C TYR A 203 -1.85 -13.52 -5.98
N GLU A 204 -2.00 -12.83 -4.85
CA GLU A 204 -1.01 -11.83 -4.39
C GLU A 204 0.37 -12.48 -4.16
N LEU A 205 0.42 -13.62 -3.46
CA LEU A 205 1.65 -14.38 -3.24
C LEU A 205 2.31 -14.81 -4.56
N CYS A 206 1.51 -15.36 -5.50
CA CYS A 206 2.03 -15.84 -6.77
C CYS A 206 2.47 -14.69 -7.69
N ASN A 207 1.72 -13.59 -7.74
CA ASN A 207 2.07 -12.40 -8.50
C ASN A 207 3.41 -11.82 -8.05
N ALA A 208 3.66 -11.77 -6.74
CA ALA A 208 4.91 -11.23 -6.19
C ALA A 208 6.15 -12.06 -6.58
N LYS A 209 5.98 -13.34 -6.91
CA LYS A 209 7.05 -14.24 -7.40
C LYS A 209 6.94 -14.57 -8.89
N ASN A 210 6.05 -13.92 -9.63
CA ASN A 210 5.75 -14.20 -11.03
C ASN A 210 5.41 -15.68 -11.32
N LEU A 211 4.70 -16.32 -10.38
CA LEU A 211 4.18 -17.68 -10.49
C LEU A 211 2.73 -17.66 -10.99
N ILE A 212 2.28 -18.76 -11.59
CA ILE A 212 0.88 -18.94 -11.98
C ILE A 212 0.22 -19.95 -11.05
N ALA A 213 -0.90 -19.54 -10.46
CA ALA A 213 -1.75 -20.38 -9.64
C ALA A 213 -3.10 -20.59 -10.30
N ILE A 214 -3.57 -21.83 -10.32
CA ILE A 214 -4.88 -22.22 -10.82
C ILE A 214 -5.89 -22.18 -9.68
N ASN A 215 -6.97 -21.42 -9.86
CA ASN A 215 -8.14 -21.50 -8.98
C ASN A 215 -8.94 -22.74 -9.34
N THR A 216 -9.02 -23.71 -8.44
CA THR A 216 -9.79 -24.94 -8.64
C THR A 216 -11.05 -25.01 -7.78
N GLY A 217 -11.55 -23.86 -7.32
CA GLY A 217 -12.78 -23.78 -6.52
C GLY A 217 -14.07 -24.07 -7.29
N ALA A 218 -14.03 -24.04 -8.62
CA ALA A 218 -15.14 -24.49 -9.44
C ALA A 218 -15.22 -26.02 -9.48
N ALA A 219 -16.44 -26.56 -9.58
CA ALA A 219 -16.64 -28.00 -9.67
C ALA A 219 -15.82 -28.61 -10.81
N PHE A 220 -15.22 -29.78 -10.52
CA PHE A 220 -14.37 -30.58 -11.42
C PHE A 220 -12.99 -30.00 -11.75
N ASP A 221 -12.71 -28.71 -11.53
CA ASP A 221 -11.43 -28.10 -11.91
C ASP A 221 -10.25 -28.81 -11.25
N GLU A 222 -10.34 -29.09 -9.94
CA GLU A 222 -9.28 -29.78 -9.21
C GLU A 222 -9.06 -31.21 -9.74
N THR A 223 -10.15 -31.95 -9.98
CA THR A 223 -10.11 -33.29 -10.55
C THR A 223 -9.39 -33.30 -11.90
N LEU A 224 -9.70 -32.32 -12.76
CA LEU A 224 -9.07 -32.18 -14.07
C LEU A 224 -7.58 -31.84 -13.98
N VAL A 225 -7.21 -30.92 -13.08
CA VAL A 225 -5.80 -30.53 -12.85
C VAL A 225 -4.99 -31.72 -12.35
N ARG A 226 -5.50 -32.45 -11.35
CA ARG A 226 -4.87 -33.66 -10.83
C ARG A 226 -4.67 -34.71 -11.92
N LYS A 227 -5.75 -35.04 -12.64
CA LYS A 227 -5.73 -36.01 -13.74
C LYS A 227 -4.74 -35.63 -14.84
N TYR A 228 -4.68 -34.35 -15.21
CA TYR A 228 -3.73 -33.86 -16.23
C TYR A 228 -2.28 -34.04 -15.78
N VAL A 229 -1.96 -33.69 -14.53
CA VAL A 229 -0.60 -33.82 -13.99
C VAL A 229 -0.19 -35.28 -13.80
N GLU A 230 -1.11 -36.15 -13.38
CA GLU A 230 -0.88 -37.60 -13.27
C GLU A 230 -0.44 -38.22 -14.62
N GLN A 231 -1.07 -37.80 -15.72
CA GLN A 231 -0.69 -38.23 -17.09
C GLN A 231 0.66 -37.67 -17.57
N HIS A 232 1.18 -36.62 -16.93
CA HIS A 232 2.40 -35.92 -17.34
C HIS A 232 3.44 -35.88 -16.21
N THR A 233 3.43 -36.88 -15.32
CA THR A 233 4.27 -36.95 -14.11
C THR A 233 5.77 -36.84 -14.41
N ASP A 234 6.23 -37.22 -15.60
CA ASP A 234 7.63 -37.09 -16.00
C ASP A 234 8.09 -35.63 -16.11
N THR A 235 7.17 -34.71 -16.43
CA THR A 235 7.46 -33.30 -16.70
C THR A 235 6.84 -32.34 -15.70
N LEU A 236 5.74 -32.73 -15.05
CA LEU A 236 4.94 -31.86 -14.17
C LEU A 236 4.94 -32.38 -12.73
N THR A 237 4.83 -31.45 -11.77
CA THR A 237 4.62 -31.75 -10.36
C THR A 237 3.44 -30.94 -9.85
N LEU A 238 2.54 -31.59 -9.10
CA LEU A 238 1.38 -30.92 -8.52
C LEU A 238 1.75 -30.23 -7.19
N SER A 239 1.29 -29.00 -6.97
CA SER A 239 1.60 -28.20 -5.78
C SER A 239 0.36 -27.46 -5.24
N GLN A 240 -0.23 -27.97 -4.15
CA GLN A 240 -1.45 -27.41 -3.57
C GLN A 240 -1.14 -26.28 -2.57
N LEU A 241 -1.42 -25.03 -2.95
CA LEU A 241 -1.05 -23.85 -2.17
C LEU A 241 -1.69 -23.79 -0.78
N ASP A 242 -2.89 -24.36 -0.59
CA ASP A 242 -3.61 -24.35 0.70
C ASP A 242 -2.90 -25.10 1.83
N VAL A 243 -1.97 -25.99 1.48
CA VAL A 243 -1.24 -26.88 2.42
C VAL A 243 0.27 -26.84 2.18
N LEU A 244 0.74 -26.14 1.14
CA LEU A 244 2.13 -26.18 0.71
C LEU A 244 2.99 -25.27 1.57
N ASP A 245 3.66 -25.84 2.56
CA ASP A 245 4.80 -25.20 3.22
C ASP A 245 6.09 -25.45 2.42
N SER A 246 6.30 -24.63 1.38
CA SER A 246 7.52 -24.68 0.56
C SER A 246 8.49 -23.56 0.94
N PRO A 247 9.79 -23.84 1.18
CA PRO A 247 10.81 -22.82 1.37
C PRO A 247 10.92 -21.83 0.19
N ASP A 248 10.53 -22.25 -1.02
CA ASP A 248 10.51 -21.38 -2.21
C ASP A 248 9.39 -20.32 -2.12
N LEU A 249 8.33 -20.54 -1.34
CA LEU A 249 7.24 -19.56 -1.08
C LEU A 249 7.42 -18.89 0.29
N TYR A 250 7.61 -19.69 1.33
CA TYR A 250 7.73 -19.32 2.74
C TYR A 250 9.11 -19.72 3.27
N GLN A 251 10.07 -18.80 3.12
CA GLN A 251 11.44 -19.06 3.54
C GLN A 251 11.51 -19.17 5.08
N HIS A 252 12.19 -20.21 5.54
CA HIS A 252 12.46 -20.41 6.96
C HIS A 252 13.50 -19.40 7.45
N LEU A 253 13.29 -18.88 8.66
CA LEU A 253 14.25 -18.01 9.34
C LEU A 253 15.39 -18.84 9.94
N ASP A 254 16.56 -18.23 10.09
CA ASP A 254 17.62 -18.82 10.91
C ASP A 254 17.24 -18.82 12.40
N ALA A 255 17.99 -19.56 13.22
CA ALA A 255 17.67 -19.74 14.63
C ALA A 255 17.71 -18.42 15.42
N ASP A 256 18.68 -17.55 15.13
CA ASP A 256 18.87 -16.29 15.84
C ASP A 256 17.77 -15.27 15.50
N GLU A 257 17.32 -15.26 14.25
CA GLU A 257 16.20 -14.44 13.80
C GLU A 257 14.87 -14.98 14.33
N ALA A 258 14.61 -16.28 14.24
CA ALA A 258 13.40 -16.91 14.76
C ALA A 258 13.19 -16.63 16.26
N GLN A 259 14.28 -16.64 17.05
CA GLN A 259 14.22 -16.35 18.48
C GLN A 259 13.66 -14.95 18.79
N LYS A 260 13.83 -13.98 17.89
CA LYS A 260 13.30 -12.61 18.05
C LYS A 260 11.78 -12.56 17.89
N PHE A 261 11.20 -13.45 17.09
CA PHE A 261 9.76 -13.48 16.82
C PHE A 261 9.00 -14.45 17.73
N PHE A 262 9.70 -15.38 18.40
CA PHE A 262 9.09 -16.36 19.30
C PHE A 262 8.15 -15.76 20.39
N PRO A 263 8.47 -14.61 21.04
CA PRO A 263 7.55 -13.98 21.99
C PRO A 263 6.23 -13.54 21.33
N LEU A 264 6.28 -13.02 20.10
CA LEU A 264 5.12 -12.61 19.33
C LEU A 264 4.24 -13.79 18.94
N GLU A 265 4.83 -14.86 18.42
CA GLU A 265 4.11 -16.09 18.07
C GLU A 265 3.38 -16.67 19.29
N SER A 266 4.08 -16.71 20.43
CA SER A 266 3.55 -17.22 21.69
C SER A 266 2.42 -16.35 22.26
N ALA A 267 2.58 -15.02 22.23
CA ALA A 267 1.56 -14.08 22.68
C ALA A 267 0.32 -14.12 21.77
N LEU A 268 0.51 -14.22 20.45
CA LEU A 268 -0.57 -14.34 19.48
C LEU A 268 -1.37 -15.63 19.70
N ARG A 269 -0.69 -16.77 19.87
CA ARG A 269 -1.34 -18.05 20.18
C ARG A 269 -2.23 -17.94 21.42
N ARG A 270 -1.68 -17.42 22.53
CA ARG A 270 -2.45 -17.22 23.77
C ARG A 270 -3.62 -16.24 23.59
N ALA A 271 -3.43 -15.16 22.84
CA ALA A 271 -4.48 -14.18 22.58
C ALA A 271 -5.66 -14.78 21.81
N LEU A 272 -5.39 -15.66 20.83
CA LEU A 272 -6.40 -16.39 20.06
C LEU A 272 -7.13 -17.43 20.94
N GLU A 273 -6.40 -18.18 21.76
CA GLU A 273 -6.98 -19.15 22.69
C GLU A 273 -7.95 -18.49 23.68
N ARG A 274 -7.62 -17.30 24.20
CA ARG A 274 -8.49 -16.53 25.12
C ARG A 274 -9.83 -16.14 24.49
N VAL A 275 -9.91 -15.97 23.17
CA VAL A 275 -11.15 -15.63 22.45
C VAL A 275 -11.85 -16.85 21.84
N GLY A 276 -11.40 -18.06 22.19
CA GLY A 276 -12.00 -19.31 21.74
C GLY A 276 -11.57 -19.76 20.34
N ILE A 277 -10.58 -19.08 19.74
CA ILE A 277 -9.98 -19.50 18.47
C ILE A 277 -8.85 -20.47 18.79
N GLN A 278 -9.16 -21.76 18.71
CA GLN A 278 -8.23 -22.84 19.04
C GLN A 278 -7.60 -23.43 17.77
N GLN A 279 -6.50 -24.18 17.92
CA GLN A 279 -5.84 -24.91 16.83
C GLN A 279 -5.21 -24.02 15.73
N ILE A 280 -4.79 -22.80 16.08
CA ILE A 280 -3.95 -21.98 15.21
C ILE A 280 -2.49 -22.13 15.62
N HIS A 281 -1.60 -22.28 14.65
CA HIS A 281 -0.16 -22.38 14.85
C HIS A 281 0.56 -21.19 14.22
N PRO A 282 0.72 -20.07 14.97
CA PRO A 282 1.53 -18.95 14.53
C PRO A 282 2.98 -19.38 14.35
N THR A 283 3.54 -19.11 13.17
CA THR A 283 4.95 -19.35 12.84
C THR A 283 5.45 -18.22 11.95
N THR A 284 6.62 -17.66 12.23
CA THR A 284 7.17 -16.58 11.40
C THR A 284 7.93 -17.17 10.21
N ARG A 285 7.64 -16.64 9.02
CA ARG A 285 8.25 -17.01 7.74
C ARG A 285 8.60 -15.75 6.97
N ARG A 286 9.52 -15.86 6.01
CA ARG A 286 9.83 -14.76 5.09
C ARG A 286 9.16 -15.01 3.75
N PHE A 287 8.32 -14.08 3.29
CA PHE A 287 7.63 -14.20 2.00
C PHE A 287 7.28 -12.84 1.38
N LEU A 288 6.96 -12.86 0.10
CA LEU A 288 6.55 -11.70 -0.68
C LEU A 288 5.04 -11.77 -0.98
N PRO A 289 4.34 -10.64 -1.09
CA PRO A 289 4.87 -9.27 -1.01
C PRO A 289 5.07 -8.80 0.45
N MET A 290 6.00 -7.87 0.67
CA MET A 290 6.37 -7.39 2.02
C MET A 290 5.23 -6.66 2.75
N ASN A 291 4.27 -6.10 2.00
CA ASN A 291 3.08 -5.44 2.57
C ASN A 291 2.05 -6.43 3.12
N MET A 292 2.16 -7.73 2.80
CA MET A 292 1.33 -8.78 3.36
C MET A 292 1.90 -9.21 4.72
N SER A 293 1.13 -9.00 5.79
CA SER A 293 1.57 -9.28 7.16
C SER A 293 1.40 -10.75 7.55
N THR A 294 0.32 -11.40 7.09
CA THR A 294 -0.02 -12.78 7.46
C THR A 294 -0.60 -13.58 6.30
N VAL A 295 -0.38 -14.89 6.35
CA VAL A 295 -0.95 -15.91 5.43
C VAL A 295 -1.49 -17.05 6.28
N ILE A 296 -2.63 -17.64 5.91
CA ILE A 296 -3.17 -18.80 6.60
C ILE A 296 -3.23 -20.02 5.69
N LEU A 297 -2.71 -21.14 6.18
CA LEU A 297 -2.69 -22.44 5.50
C LEU A 297 -3.38 -23.50 6.37
N ASN A 298 -3.82 -24.59 5.75
CA ASN A 298 -4.23 -25.79 6.47
C ASN A 298 -2.99 -26.56 6.93
N THR A 299 -2.96 -26.99 8.20
CA THR A 299 -1.85 -27.79 8.74
C THR A 299 -1.89 -29.21 8.16
N GLN A 300 -1.21 -29.40 7.01
CA GLN A 300 -1.02 -30.64 6.22
C GLN A 300 -2.28 -31.45 5.81
N ARG A 301 -2.12 -32.22 4.72
CA ARG A 301 -3.15 -33.13 4.19
C ARG A 301 -3.44 -34.25 5.19
N VAL A 302 -4.61 -34.22 5.80
CA VAL A 302 -5.18 -35.40 6.45
C VAL A 302 -5.76 -36.26 5.33
N GLU A 303 -5.23 -37.47 5.07
CA GLU A 303 -5.81 -38.39 4.05
C GLU A 303 -7.32 -38.65 4.27
N ALA A 304 -7.76 -38.57 5.53
CA ALA A 304 -9.18 -38.64 5.87
C ALA A 304 -9.98 -37.46 5.30
N ARG A 305 -9.39 -36.26 5.16
CA ARG A 305 -9.97 -35.07 4.54
C ARG A 305 -10.05 -35.19 3.03
N ASP A 306 -8.98 -35.64 2.36
CA ASP A 306 -9.02 -35.88 0.91
C ASP A 306 -10.12 -36.90 0.57
N LYS A 307 -10.24 -37.97 1.36
CA LYS A 307 -11.36 -38.92 1.27
C LYS A 307 -12.71 -38.29 1.60
N MET A 308 -12.78 -37.38 2.57
CA MET A 308 -14.01 -36.66 2.93
C MET A 308 -14.47 -35.74 1.80
N GLU A 309 -13.55 -34.98 1.20
CA GLU A 309 -13.78 -34.10 0.05
C GLU A 309 -14.16 -34.92 -1.19
N GLU A 310 -13.50 -36.07 -1.43
CA GLU A 310 -13.88 -37.01 -2.47
C GLU A 310 -15.31 -37.53 -2.26
N LEU A 311 -15.66 -37.93 -1.03
CA LEU A 311 -17.02 -38.36 -0.68
C LEU A 311 -18.04 -37.23 -0.90
N LEU A 312 -17.74 -36.00 -0.47
CA LEU A 312 -18.61 -34.82 -0.67
C LEU A 312 -18.76 -34.43 -2.14
N SER A 313 -17.78 -34.78 -2.98
CA SER A 313 -17.85 -34.56 -4.44
C SER A 313 -18.77 -35.54 -5.14
N GLN A 314 -19.22 -36.61 -4.48
CA GLN A 314 -20.09 -37.60 -5.08
C GLN A 314 -21.53 -37.07 -5.24
N PRO A 315 -22.15 -37.25 -6.42
CA PRO A 315 -23.49 -36.73 -6.71
C PRO A 315 -24.57 -37.13 -5.70
N PHE A 316 -24.45 -38.30 -5.07
CA PHE A 316 -25.44 -38.79 -4.11
C PHE A 316 -25.42 -38.04 -2.77
N MET A 317 -24.30 -37.41 -2.39
CA MET A 317 -24.21 -36.59 -1.16
C MET A 317 -24.98 -35.28 -1.30
N LEU A 318 -25.07 -34.75 -2.53
CA LEU A 318 -25.74 -33.49 -2.84
C LEU A 318 -27.27 -33.59 -2.86
N ASP A 319 -27.82 -34.80 -3.09
CA ASP A 319 -29.25 -35.00 -3.39
C ASP A 319 -30.04 -35.71 -2.26
N GLY A 320 -29.45 -35.90 -1.07
CA GLY A 320 -30.15 -36.59 0.03
C GLY A 320 -29.58 -36.49 1.45
N LEU A 321 -28.38 -35.93 1.65
CA LEU A 321 -27.70 -35.86 2.96
C LEU A 321 -27.12 -34.46 3.25
N GLY A 322 -27.86 -33.40 2.90
CA GLY A 322 -27.41 -32.00 3.00
C GLY A 322 -26.90 -31.62 4.39
N ASP A 323 -27.65 -31.97 5.44
CA ASP A 323 -27.28 -31.65 6.83
C ASP A 323 -25.98 -32.35 7.27
N MET A 324 -25.78 -33.61 6.86
CA MET A 324 -24.53 -34.34 7.14
C MET A 324 -23.35 -33.78 6.34
N ALA A 325 -23.58 -33.38 5.08
CA ALA A 325 -22.57 -32.73 4.26
C ALA A 325 -22.15 -31.39 4.86
N ASP A 326 -23.08 -30.64 5.45
CA ASP A 326 -22.80 -29.39 6.15
C ASP A 326 -22.06 -29.62 7.48
N GLU A 327 -22.42 -30.64 8.26
CA GLU A 327 -21.64 -31.05 9.45
C GLU A 327 -20.19 -31.43 9.09
N MET A 328 -20.00 -32.20 8.02
CA MET A 328 -18.67 -32.59 7.54
C MET A 328 -17.87 -31.37 7.07
N ARG A 329 -18.50 -30.39 6.42
CA ARG A 329 -17.86 -29.11 6.04
C ARG A 329 -17.46 -28.30 7.28
N GLU A 330 -18.28 -28.28 8.31
CA GLU A 330 -17.96 -27.63 9.58
C GLU A 330 -16.78 -28.29 10.30
N GLU A 331 -16.70 -29.61 10.26
CA GLU A 331 -15.57 -30.36 10.82
C GLU A 331 -14.26 -30.03 10.07
N LEU A 332 -14.32 -29.95 8.73
CA LEU A 332 -13.20 -29.50 7.90
C LEU A 332 -12.76 -28.05 8.17
N ARG A 333 -13.67 -27.18 8.62
CA ARG A 333 -13.36 -25.79 9.02
C ARG A 333 -12.65 -25.70 10.37
N ARG A 334 -12.88 -26.66 11.29
CA ARG A 334 -12.26 -26.71 12.63
C ARG A 334 -10.87 -27.36 12.65
N ALA A 335 -10.34 -27.72 11.48
CA ALA A 335 -9.01 -28.29 11.35
C ALA A 335 -7.92 -27.31 11.82
N PRO A 336 -6.77 -27.82 12.31
CA PRO A 336 -5.64 -26.98 12.67
C PRO A 336 -5.13 -26.19 11.46
N LEU A 337 -4.76 -24.93 11.72
CA LEU A 337 -4.29 -23.99 10.70
C LEU A 337 -2.91 -23.45 11.07
N ASP A 338 -2.05 -23.33 10.08
CA ASP A 338 -0.77 -22.65 10.20
C ASP A 338 -0.96 -21.18 9.83
N LEU A 339 -0.63 -20.28 10.76
CA LEU A 339 -0.68 -18.84 10.55
C LEU A 339 0.75 -18.33 10.36
N TYR A 340 1.12 -18.04 9.12
CA TYR A 340 2.43 -17.51 8.82
C TYR A 340 2.48 -15.99 8.99
N LEU A 341 3.40 -15.52 9.83
CA LEU A 341 3.70 -14.10 10.02
C LEU A 341 4.87 -13.71 9.12
N ASN A 342 4.76 -12.61 8.37
CA ASN A 342 5.82 -12.19 7.45
C ASN A 342 6.95 -11.45 8.19
N ALA A 343 8.14 -12.04 8.24
CA ALA A 343 9.32 -11.44 8.85
C ALA A 343 9.75 -10.12 8.19
N ASP A 344 9.43 -9.89 6.91
CA ASP A 344 9.74 -8.64 6.20
C ASP A 344 8.67 -7.55 6.34
N ASN A 345 7.53 -7.87 6.97
CA ASN A 345 6.47 -6.90 7.12
C ASN A 345 6.75 -5.94 8.28
N GLU A 346 6.61 -4.63 8.03
CA GLU A 346 6.94 -3.59 9.00
C GLU A 346 6.10 -3.68 10.28
N LEU A 347 4.81 -4.05 10.19
CA LEU A 347 3.95 -4.22 11.36
C LEU A 347 4.43 -5.40 12.21
N VAL A 348 4.73 -6.54 11.59
CA VAL A 348 5.22 -7.74 12.29
C VAL A 348 6.55 -7.44 12.99
N GLN A 349 7.49 -6.75 12.31
CA GLN A 349 8.76 -6.35 12.91
C GLN A 349 8.59 -5.38 14.09
N LYS A 350 7.69 -4.39 13.98
CA LYS A 350 7.40 -3.46 15.09
C LYS A 350 6.78 -4.19 16.28
N MET A 351 5.83 -5.09 16.03
CA MET A 351 5.19 -5.87 17.09
C MET A 351 6.17 -6.82 17.79
N ALA A 352 7.11 -7.41 17.06
CA ALA A 352 8.13 -8.29 17.64
C ALA A 352 9.11 -7.56 18.59
N ARG A 353 9.22 -6.24 18.49
CA ARG A 353 10.06 -5.41 19.38
C ARG A 353 9.35 -4.95 20.64
N LEU A 354 8.03 -5.15 20.74
CA LEU A 354 7.26 -4.74 21.90
C LEU A 354 7.56 -5.67 23.08
N GLU A 355 7.75 -5.06 24.25
CA GLU A 355 7.80 -5.78 25.51
C GLU A 355 6.39 -6.00 26.06
N ASN A 356 6.21 -7.06 26.86
CA ASN A 356 4.94 -7.38 27.53
C ASN A 356 3.74 -7.52 26.58
N LEU A 357 3.92 -8.24 25.47
CA LEU A 357 2.86 -8.49 24.47
C LEU A 357 1.57 -9.15 25.02
N ASP A 358 1.62 -9.74 26.21
CA ASP A 358 0.44 -10.29 26.89
C ASP A 358 -0.48 -9.23 27.51
N ASP A 359 -0.05 -7.96 27.56
CA ASP A 359 -0.84 -6.86 28.11
C ASP A 359 -2.17 -6.68 27.37
N PRO A 360 -3.28 -6.43 28.09
CA PRO A 360 -4.61 -6.28 27.48
C PRO A 360 -4.69 -5.22 26.37
N GLN A 361 -3.80 -4.21 26.41
CA GLN A 361 -3.74 -3.16 25.39
C GLN A 361 -3.30 -3.68 24.01
N TYR A 362 -2.51 -4.74 23.95
CA TYR A 362 -2.00 -5.32 22.69
C TYR A 362 -2.88 -6.46 22.16
N GLN A 363 -3.82 -6.96 22.97
CA GLN A 363 -4.68 -8.08 22.58
C GLN A 363 -5.45 -7.82 21.27
N SER A 364 -5.97 -6.60 21.07
CA SER A 364 -6.68 -6.23 19.84
C SER A 364 -5.76 -6.17 18.62
N LEU A 365 -4.49 -5.82 18.78
CA LEU A 365 -3.50 -5.81 17.70
C LEU A 365 -3.11 -7.23 17.31
N LEU A 366 -2.86 -8.11 18.30
CA LEU A 366 -2.54 -9.51 18.07
C LEU A 366 -3.67 -10.21 17.29
N ILE A 367 -4.91 -10.10 17.76
CA ILE A 367 -6.07 -10.69 17.06
C ILE A 367 -6.24 -10.05 15.67
N GLY A 368 -5.91 -8.76 15.52
CA GLY A 368 -5.89 -8.06 14.23
C GLY A 368 -5.03 -8.74 13.17
N LEU A 369 -3.89 -9.34 13.54
CA LEU A 369 -3.03 -10.09 12.60
C LEU A 369 -3.73 -11.34 12.04
N TYR A 370 -4.46 -12.07 12.88
CA TYR A 370 -5.25 -13.23 12.46
C TYR A 370 -6.43 -12.81 11.59
N ASN A 371 -7.14 -11.75 11.98
CA ASN A 371 -8.24 -11.22 11.16
C ASN A 371 -7.79 -10.78 9.78
N GLY A 372 -6.60 -10.18 9.67
CA GLY A 372 -6.01 -9.84 8.38
C GLY A 372 -5.87 -11.06 7.47
N ALA A 373 -5.39 -12.18 8.00
CA ALA A 373 -5.31 -13.45 7.27
C ALA A 373 -6.71 -13.96 6.86
N ILE A 374 -7.70 -13.91 7.75
CA ILE A 374 -9.08 -14.34 7.44
C ILE A 374 -9.75 -13.48 6.35
N LEU A 375 -9.48 -12.17 6.32
CA LEU A 375 -9.98 -11.30 5.26
C LEU A 375 -9.42 -11.66 3.87
N TYR A 376 -8.17 -12.12 3.82
CA TYR A 376 -7.53 -12.56 2.58
C TYR A 376 -7.95 -13.99 2.19
N SER A 377 -8.33 -14.82 3.17
CA SER A 377 -8.90 -16.17 2.98
C SER A 377 -10.43 -16.15 3.07
N GLN A 378 -11.08 -15.67 2.00
CA GLN A 378 -12.53 -15.41 1.99
C GLN A 378 -13.38 -16.66 2.29
N HIS A 379 -12.92 -17.88 1.99
CA HIS A 379 -13.72 -19.08 2.34
C HIS A 379 -13.87 -19.26 3.85
N ARG A 380 -13.03 -18.59 4.65
CA ARG A 380 -13.10 -18.56 6.12
C ARG A 380 -13.86 -17.35 6.65
N MET A 381 -14.30 -16.45 5.78
CA MET A 381 -15.05 -15.24 6.14
C MET A 381 -16.54 -15.56 6.35
N THR A 382 -16.86 -16.37 7.36
CA THR A 382 -18.25 -16.68 7.73
C THR A 382 -19.00 -15.46 8.27
N PRO A 383 -20.35 -15.46 8.30
CA PRO A 383 -21.12 -14.39 8.94
C PRO A 383 -20.71 -14.13 10.40
N GLU A 384 -20.37 -15.18 11.14
CA GLU A 384 -19.86 -15.12 12.51
C GLU A 384 -18.50 -14.41 12.56
N ASN A 385 -17.55 -14.83 11.72
CA ASN A 385 -16.24 -14.20 11.63
C ASN A 385 -16.34 -12.74 11.16
N ALA A 386 -17.30 -12.42 10.28
CA ALA A 386 -17.57 -11.06 9.82
C ALA A 386 -18.11 -10.18 10.94
N LYS A 387 -19.03 -10.70 11.75
CA LYS A 387 -19.53 -9.99 12.93
C LYS A 387 -18.41 -9.75 13.94
N VAL A 388 -17.59 -10.76 14.23
CA VAL A 388 -16.43 -10.64 15.15
C VAL A 388 -15.45 -9.59 14.63
N PHE A 389 -15.06 -9.69 13.36
CA PHE A 389 -14.19 -8.71 12.71
C PHE A 389 -14.76 -7.30 12.80
N TYR A 390 -16.04 -7.11 12.45
CA TYR A 390 -16.70 -5.80 12.50
C TYR A 390 -16.68 -5.20 13.90
N MET A 391 -17.04 -5.98 14.93
CA MET A 391 -17.02 -5.52 16.32
C MET A 391 -15.60 -5.15 16.78
N GLN A 392 -14.60 -5.92 16.38
CA GLN A 392 -13.19 -5.62 16.70
C GLN A 392 -12.66 -4.40 15.96
N MET A 393 -13.01 -4.23 14.69
CA MET A 393 -12.66 -3.05 13.89
C MET A 393 -13.28 -1.79 14.51
N GLN A 394 -14.56 -1.83 14.92
CA GLN A 394 -15.17 -0.71 15.65
C GLN A 394 -14.44 -0.38 16.95
N LYS A 395 -14.04 -1.41 17.72
CA LYS A 395 -13.26 -1.22 18.95
C LYS A 395 -11.91 -0.56 18.65
N GLN A 396 -11.21 -1.00 17.59
CA GLN A 396 -9.93 -0.42 17.18
C GLN A 396 -10.09 1.04 16.73
N ILE A 397 -11.10 1.35 15.91
CA ILE A 397 -11.38 2.74 15.49
C ILE A 397 -11.65 3.63 16.71
N SER A 398 -12.42 3.15 17.68
CA SER A 398 -12.67 3.89 18.93
C SER A 398 -11.39 4.11 19.75
N GLN A 399 -10.49 3.11 19.82
CA GLN A 399 -9.21 3.24 20.51
C GLN A 399 -8.29 4.24 19.81
N ILE A 400 -8.24 4.23 18.47
CA ILE A 400 -7.47 5.20 17.67
C ILE A 400 -7.99 6.61 17.93
N LEU A 401 -9.32 6.81 17.91
CA LEU A 401 -9.91 8.12 18.19
C LEU A 401 -9.56 8.63 19.60
N GLN A 402 -9.57 7.75 20.60
CA GLN A 402 -9.15 8.09 21.97
C GLN A 402 -7.68 8.51 22.03
N LEU A 403 -6.79 7.77 21.35
CA LEU A 403 -5.36 8.08 21.29
C LEU A 403 -5.09 9.41 20.58
N GLU A 404 -5.74 9.68 19.45
CA GLU A 404 -5.64 10.96 18.73
C GLU A 404 -6.13 12.13 19.58
N THR A 405 -7.21 11.93 20.34
CA THR A 405 -7.74 12.95 21.25
C THR A 405 -6.74 13.24 22.37
N ALA A 406 -6.20 12.21 23.02
CA ALA A 406 -5.20 12.36 24.07
C ALA A 406 -3.89 13.00 23.55
N LEU A 407 -3.48 12.67 22.32
CA LEU A 407 -2.31 13.28 21.68
C LEU A 407 -2.55 14.78 21.41
N ALA A 408 -3.74 15.14 20.95
CA ALA A 408 -4.12 16.53 20.74
C ALA A 408 -4.12 17.34 22.05
N GLU A 409 -4.64 16.75 23.13
CA GLU A 409 -4.59 17.34 24.48
C GLU A 409 -3.14 17.55 24.94
N CYS A 410 -2.29 16.53 24.80
CA CYS A 410 -0.86 16.63 25.16
C CYS A 410 -0.14 17.72 24.34
N HIS A 411 -0.43 17.84 23.04
CA HIS A 411 0.11 18.91 22.21
C HIS A 411 -0.37 20.30 22.64
N ALA A 412 -1.63 20.44 23.05
CA ALA A 412 -2.18 21.68 23.57
C ALA A 412 -1.53 22.08 24.91
N GLU A 413 -1.34 21.12 25.82
CA GLU A 413 -0.65 21.33 27.09
C GLU A 413 0.80 21.74 26.86
N LYS A 414 1.53 21.04 25.99
CA LYS A 414 2.92 21.37 25.62
C LYS A 414 3.02 22.80 25.08
N ARG A 415 2.11 23.21 24.20
CA ARG A 415 2.08 24.58 23.66
C ARG A 415 1.81 25.61 24.76
N THR A 416 0.88 25.32 25.65
CA THR A 416 0.55 26.20 26.79
C THR A 416 1.74 26.35 27.73
N PHE A 417 2.47 25.26 27.98
CA PHE A 417 3.69 25.29 28.78
C PHE A 417 4.80 26.09 28.11
N GLN A 418 5.00 25.93 26.80
CA GLN A 418 5.98 26.71 26.04
C GLN A 418 5.65 28.22 26.04
N LEU A 419 4.38 28.59 25.92
CA LEU A 419 3.96 29.99 26.02
C LEU A 419 4.25 30.56 27.41
N ARG A 420 3.90 29.84 28.48
CA ARG A 420 4.23 30.26 29.85
C ARG A 420 5.74 30.40 30.09
N LEU A 421 6.55 29.52 29.50
CA LEU A 421 8.01 29.62 29.58
C LEU A 421 8.53 30.88 28.87
N LEU A 422 7.98 31.22 27.70
CA LEU A 422 8.33 32.44 26.97
C LEU A 422 7.89 33.70 27.73
N GLU A 423 6.68 33.69 28.31
CA GLU A 423 6.20 34.80 29.15
C GLU A 423 7.10 35.00 30.36
N GLN A 424 7.49 33.94 31.06
CA GLN A 424 8.43 34.02 32.19
C GLN A 424 9.82 34.51 31.78
N GLN A 425 10.30 34.13 30.59
CA GLN A 425 11.56 34.62 30.04
C GLN A 425 11.47 36.08 29.60
N ALA A 426 10.35 36.51 29.03
CA ALA A 426 10.10 37.89 28.65
C ALA A 426 10.00 38.80 29.88
N ASP A 427 9.26 38.39 30.92
CA ASP A 427 9.15 39.15 32.18
C ASP A 427 10.50 39.29 32.90
N ALA A 428 11.40 38.30 32.76
CA ALA A 428 12.76 38.38 33.28
C ALA A 428 13.66 39.35 32.48
N ASP A 429 13.45 39.46 31.16
CA ASP A 429 14.20 40.34 30.25
C ASP A 429 13.68 41.81 30.26
N GLU A 430 12.49 42.07 30.80
CA GLU A 430 11.76 43.34 30.60
C GLU A 430 12.28 44.54 31.42
N HIS A 431 13.11 44.35 32.47
CA HIS A 431 13.39 45.44 33.42
C HIS A 431 14.85 45.70 33.86
N ASP A 432 15.87 44.97 33.39
CA ASP A 432 17.23 45.14 33.96
C ASP A 432 18.39 44.91 32.97
N ARG A 433 18.23 45.31 31.69
CA ARG A 433 19.35 45.29 30.72
C ARG A 433 20.22 46.53 30.86
N SER A 434 21.52 46.33 31.04
CA SER A 434 22.55 47.36 31.21
C SER A 434 23.22 47.79 29.90
N TRP A 435 22.99 47.08 28.80
CA TRP A 435 23.54 47.38 27.47
C TRP A 435 22.46 47.83 26.49
N VAL A 436 22.88 48.53 25.43
CA VAL A 436 21.99 49.08 24.40
C VAL A 436 21.68 48.03 23.33
N GLN A 437 20.40 47.87 22.97
CA GLN A 437 19.92 47.00 21.90
C GLN A 437 19.31 47.80 20.75
N ILE A 438 19.72 47.48 19.52
CA ILE A 438 19.20 48.09 18.29
C ILE A 438 18.45 47.04 17.47
N PHE A 439 17.19 47.34 17.13
CA PHE A 439 16.39 46.50 16.25
C PHE A 439 16.52 46.93 14.79
N VAL A 440 16.80 45.96 13.92
CA VAL A 440 17.04 46.21 12.49
C VAL A 440 15.88 45.66 11.65
N MET A 441 15.23 46.57 10.94
CA MET A 441 14.13 46.32 10.01
C MET A 441 14.70 46.25 8.59
N MET A 442 14.88 45.05 8.05
CA MET A 442 15.50 44.87 6.73
C MET A 442 14.96 43.63 6.03
N SER A 443 15.18 43.55 4.71
CA SER A 443 14.84 42.35 3.94
C SER A 443 15.78 41.20 4.30
N TYR A 444 15.23 39.99 4.45
CA TYR A 444 16.01 38.78 4.76
C TYR A 444 16.57 38.07 3.53
N LYS A 445 16.59 38.73 2.36
CA LYS A 445 17.20 38.19 1.14
C LYS A 445 18.72 38.26 1.24
N GLU A 446 19.42 37.27 0.68
CA GLU A 446 20.90 37.15 0.71
C GLU A 446 21.62 38.42 0.24
N ALA A 447 21.01 39.20 -0.67
CA ALA A 447 21.55 40.48 -1.14
C ALA A 447 21.79 41.50 -0.01
N PHE A 448 21.15 41.36 1.15
CA PHE A 448 21.30 42.25 2.29
C PHE A 448 22.23 41.71 3.38
N ASP A 449 22.76 40.49 3.22
CA ASP A 449 23.73 39.93 4.18
C ASP A 449 24.98 40.82 4.33
N PRO A 450 25.54 41.46 3.27
CA PRO A 450 26.63 42.42 3.42
C PRO A 450 26.26 43.63 4.28
N PHE A 451 25.01 44.09 4.20
CA PHE A 451 24.49 45.20 4.99
C PHE A 451 24.37 44.83 6.47
N GLU A 452 23.78 43.66 6.79
CA GLU A 452 23.73 43.16 8.16
C GLU A 452 25.15 43.01 8.74
N GLU A 453 26.05 42.40 7.97
CA GLU A 453 27.41 42.14 8.41
C GLU A 453 28.17 43.45 8.69
N ALA A 454 28.03 44.46 7.82
CA ALA A 454 28.62 45.78 8.04
C ALA A 454 28.05 46.47 9.29
N LEU A 455 26.73 46.38 9.52
CA LEU A 455 26.11 46.93 10.73
C LEU A 455 26.63 46.25 11.99
N ARG A 456 26.73 44.92 12.01
CA ARG A 456 27.30 44.19 13.15
C ARG A 456 28.75 44.58 13.39
N ASP A 457 29.53 44.73 12.33
CA ASP A 457 30.94 45.13 12.40
C ASP A 457 31.16 46.55 12.95
N ILE A 458 30.15 47.43 12.84
CA ILE A 458 30.19 48.80 13.38
C ILE A 458 29.62 48.83 14.79
N LEU A 459 28.43 48.28 14.98
CA LEU A 459 27.65 48.43 16.21
C LEU A 459 28.10 47.46 17.31
N GLU A 460 28.49 46.23 16.98
CA GLU A 460 28.90 45.23 17.98
C GLU A 460 30.40 45.31 18.34
N ARG A 461 31.11 46.32 17.85
CA ARG A 461 32.55 46.57 18.05
C ARG A 461 32.80 47.99 18.59
N PRO A 462 34.04 48.32 19.02
CA PRO A 462 34.34 49.69 19.45
C PRO A 462 34.02 50.72 18.36
N PRO A 463 33.46 51.89 18.72
CA PRO A 463 33.19 52.34 20.09
C PRO A 463 31.82 51.91 20.66
N TYR A 464 30.93 51.31 19.85
CA TYR A 464 29.50 51.18 20.17
C TYR A 464 29.13 50.02 21.08
N TYR A 465 29.63 48.80 20.84
CA TYR A 465 29.27 47.59 21.60
C TYR A 465 27.75 47.46 21.89
N PHE A 466 26.90 47.79 20.91
CA PHE A 466 25.45 47.61 20.96
C PHE A 466 25.10 46.20 20.49
N GLN A 467 23.97 45.67 20.96
CA GLN A 467 23.42 44.41 20.47
C GLN A 467 22.55 44.64 19.24
N LEU A 468 22.86 43.97 18.13
CA LEU A 468 22.05 44.02 16.92
C LEU A 468 21.07 42.83 16.86
N VAL A 469 19.77 43.14 16.85
CA VAL A 469 18.69 42.15 16.83
C VAL A 469 17.86 42.26 15.56
N LEU A 470 17.60 41.11 14.94
CA LEU A 470 16.61 40.95 13.88
C LEU A 470 15.54 39.98 14.39
N ALA A 471 14.29 40.12 13.92
CA ALA A 471 13.20 39.25 14.35
C ALA A 471 13.44 37.76 14.06
N ARG A 472 14.30 37.44 13.07
CA ARG A 472 14.72 36.06 12.76
C ARG A 472 15.72 35.45 13.76
N ASN A 473 16.39 36.27 14.57
CA ASN A 473 17.46 35.81 15.46
C ASN A 473 16.93 35.24 16.79
N LYS A 474 15.77 35.73 17.26
CA LYS A 474 15.14 35.28 18.51
C LYS A 474 13.63 35.35 18.36
N THR A 475 12.93 34.25 18.58
CA THR A 475 11.45 34.23 18.62
C THR A 475 11.03 34.50 20.05
N LEU A 476 10.47 35.68 20.30
CA LEU A 476 9.91 36.11 21.57
C LEU A 476 8.42 35.72 21.69
N ASP A 477 7.71 35.61 20.56
CA ASP A 477 6.32 35.16 20.51
C ASP A 477 6.04 34.35 19.22
N PHE A 478 5.13 33.38 19.29
CA PHE A 478 4.73 32.59 18.13
C PHE A 478 3.73 33.32 17.21
N ASN A 479 3.08 34.37 17.68
CA ASN A 479 2.32 35.29 16.86
C ASN A 479 3.26 36.35 16.27
N LEU A 480 3.34 36.42 14.94
CA LEU A 480 4.23 37.34 14.23
C LEU A 480 4.11 38.79 14.71
N ARG A 481 2.88 39.28 14.95
CA ARG A 481 2.67 40.67 15.39
C ARG A 481 3.12 40.89 16.82
N ALA A 482 2.84 39.93 17.70
CA ALA A 482 3.28 40.01 19.09
C ALA A 482 4.80 39.92 19.18
N ASN A 483 5.44 39.06 18.37
CA ASN A 483 6.89 38.91 18.32
C ASN A 483 7.58 40.21 17.91
N LEU A 484 7.11 40.84 16.83
CA LEU A 484 7.63 42.12 16.37
C LEU A 484 7.40 43.23 17.40
N ARG A 485 6.22 43.27 18.03
CA ARG A 485 5.93 44.23 19.09
C ARG A 485 6.89 44.06 20.28
N GLN A 486 7.20 42.82 20.66
CA GLN A 486 8.17 42.55 21.72
C GLN A 486 9.58 43.00 21.33
N HIS A 487 10.04 42.72 20.10
CA HIS A 487 11.34 43.19 19.62
C HIS A 487 11.45 44.73 19.62
N ILE A 488 10.40 45.42 19.16
CA ILE A 488 10.35 46.89 19.15
C ILE A 488 10.35 47.43 20.59
N ARG A 489 9.52 46.85 21.47
CA ARG A 489 9.43 47.25 22.88
C ARG A 489 10.77 47.14 23.61
N HIS A 490 11.54 46.09 23.32
CA HIS A 490 12.83 45.79 23.96
C HIS A 490 14.04 46.47 23.27
N SER A 491 13.87 47.41 22.35
CA SER A 491 15.02 48.01 21.65
C SER A 491 15.13 49.50 21.91
N ASP A 492 16.32 49.96 22.23
CA ASP A 492 16.61 51.35 22.60
C ASP A 492 16.72 52.27 21.37
N GLY A 493 16.88 51.70 20.19
CA GLY A 493 16.88 52.40 18.91
C GLY A 493 16.61 51.46 17.73
N PHE A 494 16.41 52.06 16.56
CA PHE A 494 15.93 51.38 15.36
C PHE A 494 16.79 51.72 14.15
N ILE A 495 16.98 50.74 13.28
CA ILE A 495 17.59 50.93 11.95
C ILE A 495 16.66 50.28 10.93
N ALA A 496 16.33 50.98 9.85
CA ALA A 496 15.54 50.41 8.77
C ALA A 496 16.21 50.58 7.41
N ASP A 497 16.33 49.49 6.65
CA ASP A 497 16.64 49.57 5.23
C ASP A 497 15.34 49.61 4.42
N ILE A 498 15.13 50.70 3.69
CA ILE A 498 13.92 50.94 2.89
C ILE A 498 14.17 50.76 1.38
N SER A 499 15.28 50.14 0.98
CA SER A 499 15.75 50.06 -0.42
C SER A 499 14.83 49.28 -1.37
N LYS A 500 13.95 48.42 -0.85
CA LYS A 500 13.11 47.49 -1.64
C LYS A 500 11.60 47.61 -1.39
N HIS A 501 11.14 48.67 -0.75
CA HIS A 501 9.70 48.89 -0.54
C HIS A 501 8.95 47.72 0.14
N SER A 502 9.61 47.01 1.06
CA SER A 502 9.01 45.85 1.73
C SER A 502 7.85 46.28 2.63
N ALA A 503 6.63 45.81 2.35
CA ALA A 503 5.45 46.11 3.15
C ALA A 503 5.63 45.78 4.64
N ASN A 504 6.42 44.75 4.97
CA ASN A 504 6.73 44.38 6.35
C ASN A 504 7.56 45.47 7.06
N ILE A 505 8.54 46.04 6.37
CA ILE A 505 9.42 47.09 6.92
C ILE A 505 8.60 48.36 7.14
N PHE A 506 7.73 48.73 6.19
CA PHE A 506 6.84 49.90 6.36
C PHE A 506 5.81 49.70 7.47
N MET A 507 5.34 48.46 7.69
CA MET A 507 4.50 48.14 8.84
C MET A 507 5.25 48.28 10.17
N GLU A 508 6.49 47.79 10.25
CA GLU A 508 7.36 47.91 11.43
C GLU A 508 7.71 49.38 11.72
N LEU A 509 8.05 50.15 10.68
CA LEU A 509 8.25 51.60 10.76
C LEU A 509 6.98 52.33 11.24
N GLY A 510 5.82 51.97 10.71
CA GLY A 510 4.54 52.53 11.16
C GLY A 510 4.32 52.30 12.66
N TRP A 511 4.65 51.12 13.19
CA TRP A 511 4.55 50.89 14.64
C TRP A 511 5.51 51.74 15.47
N VAL A 512 6.71 52.00 14.97
CA VAL A 512 7.66 52.89 15.68
C VAL A 512 7.21 54.34 15.65
N TYR A 513 6.72 54.83 14.51
CA TYR A 513 6.30 56.22 14.36
C TYR A 513 4.96 56.55 15.02
N PHE A 514 4.01 55.61 15.05
CA PHE A 514 2.66 55.89 15.55
C PHE A 514 2.45 55.53 17.04
N GLU A 515 3.42 54.88 17.69
CA GLU A 515 3.35 54.59 19.13
C GLU A 515 4.17 55.63 19.92
N PRO A 516 3.55 56.44 20.80
CA PRO A 516 4.23 57.53 21.51
C PRO A 516 5.45 57.11 22.34
N ASP A 517 5.46 55.87 22.83
CA ASP A 517 6.54 55.30 23.65
C ASP A 517 7.80 54.95 22.82
N PHE A 518 7.65 54.79 21.49
CA PHE A 518 8.73 54.40 20.59
C PHE A 518 9.18 55.53 19.68
N GLU A 519 8.30 56.49 19.39
CA GLU A 519 8.59 57.67 18.57
C GLU A 519 9.78 58.49 19.10
N GLN A 520 10.00 58.48 20.42
CA GLN A 520 11.10 59.20 21.06
C GLN A 520 12.46 58.48 20.98
N ARG A 521 12.50 57.23 20.50
CA ARG A 521 13.74 56.44 20.41
C ARG A 521 14.43 56.71 19.07
N PRO A 522 15.78 56.70 19.02
CA PRO A 522 16.51 57.04 17.80
C PRO A 522 16.21 56.08 16.66
N ILE A 523 15.96 56.61 15.46
CA ILE A 523 15.73 55.83 14.25
C ILE A 523 16.62 56.31 13.10
N MET A 524 17.31 55.37 12.44
CA MET A 524 18.14 55.65 11.27
C MET A 524 17.62 54.90 10.05
N LEU A 525 17.31 55.64 8.98
CA LEU A 525 16.79 55.09 7.74
C LEU A 525 17.90 55.01 6.69
N PHE A 526 18.08 53.85 6.07
CA PHE A 526 19.06 53.62 5.02
C PHE A 526 18.40 53.27 3.68
N ARG A 527 18.99 53.77 2.59
CA ARG A 527 18.59 53.47 1.22
C ARG A 527 19.81 53.27 0.32
N ASN A 528 19.85 52.15 -0.40
CA ASN A 528 20.84 51.93 -1.45
C ASN A 528 20.64 52.96 -2.57
N GLU A 529 21.72 53.60 -3.04
CA GLU A 529 21.67 54.58 -4.14
C GLU A 529 21.13 53.99 -5.46
N GLN A 530 21.29 52.67 -5.66
CA GLN A 530 20.73 51.96 -6.81
C GLN A 530 19.29 51.45 -6.57
N GLY A 531 18.72 51.77 -5.41
CA GLY A 531 17.37 51.38 -5.00
C GLY A 531 16.27 52.24 -5.65
N GLU A 532 15.08 51.67 -5.74
CA GLU A 532 13.89 52.33 -6.29
C GLU A 532 13.52 53.60 -5.52
N ASP A 533 12.91 54.58 -6.19
CA ASP A 533 12.43 55.81 -5.56
C ASP A 533 11.27 55.57 -4.60
N LEU A 534 11.34 56.26 -3.46
CA LEU A 534 10.32 56.20 -2.42
C LEU A 534 9.00 56.74 -2.98
N PRO A 535 7.89 56.00 -2.83
CA PRO A 535 6.59 56.42 -3.34
C PRO A 535 5.96 57.57 -2.53
N VAL A 536 6.50 57.89 -1.35
CA VAL A 536 5.94 58.87 -0.39
C VAL A 536 7.07 59.59 0.35
N ASP A 537 6.86 60.87 0.68
CA ASP A 537 7.75 61.67 1.54
C ASP A 537 7.59 61.24 3.01
N LEU A 538 8.71 60.97 3.69
CA LEU A 538 8.74 60.50 5.07
C LEU A 538 8.76 61.68 6.07
N GLU A 539 7.88 62.67 5.84
CA GLU A 539 7.65 63.84 6.72
C GLU A 539 8.92 64.53 7.24
N GLY A 540 9.99 64.59 6.42
CA GLY A 540 11.24 65.26 6.79
C GLY A 540 12.28 64.41 7.54
N HIS A 541 12.07 63.10 7.69
CA HIS A 541 13.10 62.19 8.18
C HIS A 541 14.29 62.09 7.23
N VAL A 542 15.51 62.15 7.78
CA VAL A 542 16.75 62.06 7.01
C VAL A 542 16.97 60.61 6.56
N VAL A 543 16.95 60.38 5.24
CA VAL A 543 17.29 59.08 4.64
C VAL A 543 18.77 59.07 4.27
N HIS A 544 19.52 58.14 4.85
CA HIS A 544 20.96 57.98 4.62
C HIS A 544 21.20 57.06 3.42
N HIS A 545 21.94 57.57 2.44
CA HIS A 545 22.28 56.80 1.25
C HIS A 545 23.57 56.00 1.43
N TYR A 546 23.61 54.79 0.86
CA TYR A 546 24.81 53.95 0.84
C TYR A 546 25.06 53.29 -0.52
N ARG A 547 26.32 52.92 -0.76
CA ARG A 547 26.79 52.14 -1.91
C ARG A 547 27.37 50.82 -1.43
N GLU A 548 27.17 49.75 -2.21
CA GLU A 548 27.67 48.42 -1.87
C GLU A 548 29.21 48.33 -1.88
N GLU A 549 29.88 49.08 -2.76
CA GLU A 549 31.34 49.04 -2.94
C GLU A 549 32.13 49.51 -1.70
N ASP A 550 31.60 50.49 -0.95
CA ASP A 550 32.24 51.13 0.21
C ASP A 550 31.36 51.07 1.47
N LEU A 551 30.55 50.02 1.58
CA LEU A 551 29.43 49.92 2.53
C LEU A 551 29.82 50.26 3.97
N LYS A 552 30.84 49.58 4.52
CA LYS A 552 31.27 49.77 5.91
C LYS A 552 31.72 51.21 6.18
N SER A 553 32.60 51.74 5.34
CA SER A 553 33.11 53.13 5.49
C SER A 553 32.00 54.16 5.32
N CYS A 554 31.03 53.92 4.45
CA CYS A 554 29.87 54.78 4.27
C CYS A 554 28.98 54.78 5.51
N LEU A 555 28.61 53.60 6.02
CA LEU A 555 27.78 53.47 7.22
C LEU A 555 28.46 54.10 8.45
N THR A 556 29.77 53.88 8.64
CA THR A 556 30.52 54.47 9.76
C THR A 556 30.39 56.00 9.79
N ARG A 557 30.53 56.69 8.64
CA ARG A 557 30.38 58.15 8.59
C ARG A 557 28.99 58.62 9.01
N HIS A 558 27.95 57.87 8.63
CA HIS A 558 26.57 58.18 9.03
C HIS A 558 26.37 58.02 10.54
N PHE A 559 26.88 56.94 11.13
CA PHE A 559 26.83 56.73 12.59
C PHE A 559 27.65 57.79 13.36
N GLU A 560 28.80 58.20 12.83
CA GLU A 560 29.63 59.28 13.41
C GLU A 560 28.98 60.66 13.28
N ALA A 561 28.05 60.86 12.33
CA ALA A 561 27.32 62.11 12.16
C ALA A 561 25.98 62.15 12.91
N HIS A 562 25.46 61.00 13.36
CA HIS A 562 24.11 60.90 13.94
C HIS A 562 24.10 61.16 15.45
N GLU A 563 23.65 62.35 15.84
CA GLU A 563 23.69 62.81 17.23
C GLU A 563 22.88 61.94 18.21
N GLU A 564 21.73 61.41 17.80
CA GLU A 564 20.90 60.59 18.69
C GLU A 564 21.55 59.22 19.02
N PHE A 565 22.28 58.63 18.07
CA PHE A 565 23.02 57.39 18.32
C PHE A 565 24.27 57.64 19.18
N LYS A 566 24.87 58.84 19.09
CA LYS A 566 25.91 59.26 20.04
C LYS A 566 25.35 59.44 21.45
N ALA A 567 24.13 59.94 21.58
CA ALA A 567 23.45 60.05 22.87
C ALA A 567 23.23 58.65 23.49
N LEU A 568 22.79 57.66 22.71
CA LEU A 568 22.72 56.26 23.16
C LEU A 568 24.08 55.72 23.61
N LEU A 569 25.14 56.04 22.86
CA LEU A 569 26.50 55.61 23.21
C LEU A 569 26.96 56.23 24.55
N ALA A 570 26.63 57.49 24.79
CA ALA A 570 26.95 58.18 26.05
C ALA A 570 26.14 57.66 27.25
N GLN A 571 24.93 57.13 27.02
CA GLN A 571 24.04 56.59 28.05
C GLN A 571 24.27 55.09 28.34
N ARG A 572 25.00 54.38 27.48
CA ARG A 572 25.31 52.95 27.63
C ARG A 572 26.04 52.66 28.96
N GLN A 573 25.48 51.79 29.79
CA GLN A 573 26.08 51.43 31.08
C GLN A 573 27.13 50.31 30.94
N GLU A 574 26.81 49.26 30.18
CA GLU A 574 27.70 48.11 29.91
C GLU A 574 27.82 47.81 28.41
N ARG A 575 28.93 47.18 28.01
CA ARG A 575 29.24 46.82 26.62
C ARG A 575 28.70 45.44 26.31
N PHE A 576 27.91 45.31 25.24
CA PHE A 576 27.40 44.01 24.80
C PHE A 576 28.54 43.07 24.37
N PHE A 577 28.52 41.82 24.84
CA PHE A 577 29.52 40.83 24.49
C PHE A 577 29.12 40.07 23.21
N SER A 578 29.50 40.61 22.06
CA SER A 578 29.23 39.97 20.78
C SER A 578 30.27 38.92 20.39
N LYS A 579 29.83 37.89 19.66
CA LYS A 579 30.68 36.98 18.89
C LYS A 579 31.72 37.72 18.02
N LYS A 580 31.40 38.92 17.53
CA LYS A 580 32.27 39.79 16.70
C LYS A 580 33.54 40.21 17.41
N LEU A 581 33.52 40.29 18.74
CA LEU A 581 34.69 40.61 19.55
C LEU A 581 35.70 39.45 19.56
N LEU A 582 35.24 38.22 19.34
CA LEU A 582 36.05 37.01 19.31
C LEU A 582 36.53 36.62 17.90
N GLU A 583 36.10 37.32 16.85
CA GLU A 583 36.50 37.02 15.45
C GLU A 583 37.96 37.38 15.18
N GLY A 584 38.73 36.47 14.58
CA GLY A 584 40.19 36.66 14.41
C GLY A 584 40.99 36.32 15.68
N SER A 585 40.44 35.51 16.57
CA SER A 585 41.13 34.85 17.68
C SER A 585 41.40 33.38 17.36
N ILE A 586 41.81 32.59 18.35
CA ILE A 586 41.91 31.12 18.25
C ILE A 586 40.54 30.41 18.14
N PHE A 587 39.42 31.14 18.28
CA PHE A 587 38.06 30.57 18.24
C PHE A 587 37.52 30.46 16.82
N SER A 588 36.88 29.34 16.48
CA SER A 588 36.06 29.23 15.27
C SER A 588 34.80 30.09 15.40
N LEU A 589 34.15 30.43 14.27
CA LEU A 589 32.90 31.20 14.27
C LEU A 589 31.80 30.57 15.14
N GLU A 590 31.71 29.25 15.11
CA GLU A 590 30.74 28.50 15.92
C GLU A 590 31.08 28.55 17.41
N ALA A 591 32.37 28.47 17.74
CA ALA A 591 32.84 28.63 19.12
C ALA A 591 32.53 30.04 19.66
N ALA A 592 32.81 31.07 18.87
CA ALA A 592 32.55 32.46 19.23
C ALA A 592 31.05 32.73 19.48
N LYS A 593 30.16 32.17 18.64
CA LYS A 593 28.70 32.25 18.85
C LYS A 593 28.27 31.59 20.16
N GLN A 594 28.76 30.38 20.43
CA GLN A 594 28.42 29.63 21.62
C GLN A 594 28.90 30.32 22.90
N ILE A 595 30.15 30.81 22.90
CA ILE A 595 30.71 31.55 24.04
C ILE A 595 29.93 32.86 24.28
N ALA A 596 29.60 33.61 23.21
CA ALA A 596 28.81 34.82 23.30
C ALA A 596 27.35 34.58 23.76
N SER A 597 26.81 33.38 23.58
CA SER A 597 25.46 33.06 24.07
C SER A 597 25.40 32.82 25.59
N ALA A 598 26.55 32.57 26.24
CA ALA A 598 26.61 32.32 27.67
C ALA A 598 26.74 33.60 28.51
N TRP A 599 27.13 34.73 27.89
CA TRP A 599 27.44 36.00 28.58
C TRP A 599 26.76 37.16 27.87
N ASN A 600 26.23 38.11 28.64
CA ASN A 600 25.51 39.25 28.07
C ASN A 600 26.43 40.46 27.84
N THR A 601 27.31 40.77 28.80
CA THR A 601 28.17 41.97 28.75
C THR A 601 29.66 41.67 28.94
N VAL A 602 30.50 42.55 28.38
CA VAL A 602 31.96 42.50 28.53
C VAL A 602 32.33 42.68 30.01
N GLU A 603 31.62 43.55 30.72
CA GLU A 603 31.81 43.77 32.15
C GLU A 603 31.49 42.53 32.98
N GLU A 604 30.45 41.76 32.63
CA GLU A 604 30.11 40.48 33.28
C GLU A 604 31.26 39.49 33.16
N VAL A 605 31.85 39.36 31.96
CA VAL A 605 33.01 38.49 31.71
C VAL A 605 34.23 38.97 32.50
N LEU A 606 34.54 40.27 32.46
CA LEU A 606 35.72 40.84 33.11
C LEU A 606 35.64 40.83 34.64
N ARG A 607 34.43 40.87 35.21
CA ARG A 607 34.19 40.79 36.67
C ARG A 607 34.16 39.34 37.18
N SER A 608 33.81 38.37 36.33
CA SER A 608 33.74 36.96 36.69
C SER A 608 35.12 36.39 37.04
N SER A 609 35.18 35.36 37.89
CA SER A 609 36.39 34.58 38.14
C SER A 609 36.56 33.46 37.10
N ALA A 610 37.78 32.93 36.97
CA ALA A 610 38.03 31.79 36.07
C ALA A 610 37.19 30.54 36.42
N GLU A 611 36.85 30.36 37.70
CA GLU A 611 36.01 29.26 38.18
C GLU A 611 34.55 29.47 37.77
N GLU A 612 34.00 30.68 37.98
CA GLU A 612 32.66 31.05 37.54
C GLU A 612 32.51 30.93 36.02
N PHE A 613 33.56 31.33 35.28
CA PHE A 613 33.57 31.20 33.83
C PHE A 613 33.50 29.75 33.38
N SER A 614 34.32 28.89 33.98
CA SER A 614 34.34 27.46 33.72
C SER A 614 33.00 26.79 34.04
N GLN A 615 32.40 27.13 35.18
CA GLN A 615 31.11 26.59 35.61
C GLN A 615 29.99 26.97 34.63
N ARG A 616 29.89 28.24 34.24
CA ARG A 616 28.87 28.69 33.30
C ARG A 616 29.05 28.07 31.92
N MET A 617 30.30 27.89 31.47
CA MET A 617 30.58 27.12 30.25
C MET A 617 30.14 25.66 30.36
N HIS A 618 30.21 25.04 31.55
CA HIS A 618 29.71 23.68 31.76
C HIS A 618 28.18 23.61 31.64
N GLU A 619 27.47 24.55 32.27
CA GLU A 619 26.00 24.64 32.25
C GLU A 619 25.45 24.78 30.81
N TYR A 620 26.17 25.50 29.95
CA TYR A 620 25.82 25.68 28.53
C TYR A 620 26.39 24.56 27.62
N GLY A 621 26.99 23.51 28.17
CA GLY A 621 27.52 22.36 27.41
C GLY A 621 28.83 22.64 26.66
N LEU A 622 29.56 23.69 27.03
CA LEU A 622 30.76 24.22 26.34
C LEU A 622 32.08 23.87 27.05
N MET A 623 32.19 22.66 27.60
CA MET A 623 33.34 22.21 28.40
C MET A 623 34.71 22.40 27.75
N LYS A 624 34.78 22.28 26.42
CA LYS A 624 36.01 22.50 25.64
C LYS A 624 36.59 23.92 25.76
N TYR A 625 35.79 24.91 26.17
CA TYR A 625 36.20 26.32 26.28
C TYR A 625 36.33 26.81 27.73
N ALA A 626 36.18 25.93 28.73
CA ALA A 626 36.26 26.30 30.14
C ALA A 626 37.60 26.99 30.52
N ASN A 627 38.71 26.58 29.89
CA ASN A 627 40.05 27.09 30.19
C ASN A 627 40.46 28.33 29.37
N THR A 628 39.53 28.92 28.58
CA THR A 628 39.88 30.03 27.68
C THR A 628 39.64 31.41 28.29
N TYR A 629 39.25 31.47 29.57
CA TYR A 629 38.95 32.69 30.31
C TYR A 629 40.03 33.77 30.15
N GLN A 630 41.29 33.44 30.42
CA GLN A 630 42.38 34.43 30.37
C GLN A 630 42.58 35.01 28.97
N ILE A 631 42.48 34.18 27.93
CA ILE A 631 42.62 34.57 26.52
C ILE A 631 41.51 35.56 26.12
N ILE A 632 40.29 35.34 26.60
CA ILE A 632 39.15 36.21 26.34
C ILE A 632 39.31 37.53 27.10
N CYS A 633 39.69 37.49 28.38
CA CYS A 633 39.89 38.67 29.20
C CYS A 633 41.02 39.58 28.69
N ASP A 634 42.15 39.01 28.26
CA ASP A 634 43.27 39.79 27.70
C ASP A 634 42.82 40.53 26.43
N ARG A 635 42.12 39.83 25.55
CA ARG A 635 41.57 40.40 24.32
C ARG A 635 40.51 41.48 24.56
N LEU A 636 39.64 41.29 25.55
CA LEU A 636 38.61 42.28 25.92
C LEU A 636 39.19 43.52 26.62
N ARG A 637 40.43 43.44 27.13
CA ARG A 637 41.16 44.59 27.69
C ARG A 637 41.94 45.35 26.61
N ASP A 638 42.38 44.66 25.56
CA ASP A 638 43.07 45.24 24.40
C ASP A 638 42.14 46.01 23.45
N ILE A 639 40.82 45.73 23.50
CA ILE A 639 39.76 46.26 22.63
C ILE A 639 38.84 47.19 23.42
#